data_AF-A0A950VSJ9-F1
#
_entry.id   AF-A0A950VSJ9-F1
#
_cell.length_a   1.000
_cell.length_b   1.000
_cell.length_c   1.000
_cell.angle_alpha   90.00
_cell.angle_beta   90.00
_cell.angle_gamma   90.00
#
_symmetry.space_group_name_H-M   'P 1'
#
loop_
_entity.id
_entity.type
_entity.pdbx_description
1 polymer ?
#
loop_
_entity_poly.entity_id
_entity_poly.type
_entity_poly.pdbx_seq_one_letter_code
_entity_poly.pdbx_strand_id
1 'polypeptide(L)'
;MLVDTSSGGLELQDARGATLLQTSGRHSLRWEPATEGRRRFQLRFRRATEEHFYGLGQAGSRLDRDGVTRRLWNSHYGYGPGSDLAVPFIISSRGYGLFFDNSWDSEVAIGRSDGGNLLVYTAEGGDLDCYFVYGPDPKTILAEYAALTGLPPLPPKWALGYIQSTRHFESPEEIVELAATLREKRFPCDAIVFLSTYGSDMGINNGVGTLDFHPDLWANSAALLRELEERNLHVVWHEYPVLGPRSPLFEEAQQRGYLVETSGPRNSTMFSDGQHFVDFTNSDAAEWWWRMHQPLVDAGIDGWWLDGGEGPPSDLVVQGGPGAAVHNVFDFNRQRAFHDGESRSRPGVRPWLLCRSGYAGMQRLGAGTWSGDIGNTFDVLESQLALGLSTAMSAIPYWGTDIGGFFHTVPESPELFARWFQFAAFCPVFRSHGRGLGLRGWREHLPWAHGAEVEAICRAFSELRYRLLPYTYSLAREAYTRGLPLMRPLILEFPDDPNAVDMSSEYLWGPSILVAPVTRGGARHWPVYLPRGNWYNFWTGDRVEGGGGVEVDTPLDRMPLFIRGGAIIPSIAVHQHVADTDDRLILDVYPEGESAFVLYEDDGQTRAYEQDAYTSTNITCSASTDRVRVRLHATGQGYIGKPATRQLTLRMHLPAPPRGVDVRGAVSSDSLWSQDGENYLQVNMTSTHQPLEIEVVL
;
A
#
# COMPACT_ATOMS: atom_id res chain seq x y z
N MET A 1 30.91 12.17 11.87
CA MET A 1 30.85 11.27 13.05
C MET A 1 32.02 11.58 13.97
N LEU A 2 31.73 11.80 15.24
CA LEU A 2 32.73 11.97 16.30
C LEU A 2 32.64 10.77 17.24
N VAL A 3 33.79 10.29 17.72
CA VAL A 3 33.88 9.13 18.63
C VAL A 3 34.61 9.58 19.89
N ASP A 4 33.94 9.46 21.04
CA ASP A 4 34.58 9.66 22.34
C ASP A 4 35.28 8.36 22.74
N THR A 5 36.60 8.31 22.57
CA THR A 5 37.42 7.15 22.88
C THR A 5 37.47 6.80 24.36
N SER A 6 37.05 7.70 25.26
CA SER A 6 37.04 7.46 26.71
C SER A 6 35.77 6.77 27.20
N SER A 7 34.64 7.00 26.53
CA SER A 7 33.33 6.43 26.88
C SER A 7 32.81 5.42 25.87
N GLY A 8 33.39 5.36 24.67
CA GLY A 8 32.85 4.64 23.53
C GLY A 8 31.62 5.32 22.90
N GLY A 9 31.33 6.56 23.30
CA GLY A 9 30.18 7.31 22.81
C GLY A 9 30.34 7.76 21.35
N LEU A 10 29.23 7.77 20.63
CA LEU A 10 29.14 8.26 19.25
C LEU A 10 28.28 9.52 19.18
N GLU A 11 28.70 10.46 18.35
CA GLU A 11 27.95 11.65 17.95
C GLU A 11 27.94 11.78 16.42
N LEU A 12 26.75 11.96 15.85
CA LEU A 12 26.51 12.14 14.42
C LEU A 12 26.04 13.57 14.18
N GLN A 13 26.64 14.25 13.21
CA GLN A 13 26.43 15.66 12.91
C GLN A 13 26.10 15.85 11.42
N ASP A 14 25.33 16.90 11.11
CA ASP A 14 25.12 17.34 9.74
C ASP A 14 26.39 18.03 9.18
N ALA A 15 26.35 18.41 7.90
CA ALA A 15 27.46 19.10 7.23
C ALA A 15 27.80 20.48 7.85
N ARG A 16 26.91 21.05 8.66
CA ARG A 16 27.10 22.33 9.38
C ARG A 16 27.62 22.13 10.81
N GLY A 17 27.84 20.88 11.23
CA GLY A 17 28.29 20.54 12.58
C GLY A 17 27.17 20.49 13.62
N ALA A 18 25.90 20.55 13.22
CA ALA A 18 24.79 20.42 14.14
C ALA A 18 24.59 18.94 14.50
N THR A 19 24.54 18.63 15.80
CA THR A 19 24.29 17.28 16.30
C THR A 19 22.91 16.78 15.87
N LEU A 20 22.88 15.67 15.15
CA LEU A 20 21.66 14.96 14.75
C LEU A 20 21.27 13.94 15.80
N LEU A 21 22.23 13.07 16.16
CA LEU A 21 22.03 11.96 17.07
C LEU A 21 23.29 11.75 17.90
N GLN A 22 23.13 11.44 19.19
CA GLN A 22 24.26 11.07 20.04
C GLN A 22 23.86 9.94 20.99
N THR A 23 24.80 9.06 21.30
CA THR A 23 24.62 8.05 22.34
C THR A 23 24.47 8.69 23.73
N SER A 24 23.84 8.01 24.68
CA SER A 24 23.55 8.60 26.01
C SER A 24 24.75 8.83 26.93
N GLY A 25 25.96 8.45 26.51
CA GLY A 25 27.21 8.52 27.28
C GLY A 25 27.65 7.16 27.82
N ARG A 26 28.28 7.12 29.00
CA ARG A 26 28.66 5.85 29.66
C ARG A 26 27.40 5.00 29.87
N HIS A 27 27.44 3.74 29.43
CA HIS A 27 26.30 2.80 29.39
C HIS A 27 25.26 3.04 28.29
N SER A 28 25.65 3.67 27.16
CA SER A 28 24.84 3.72 25.94
C SER A 28 24.51 2.34 25.38
N LEU A 29 25.44 1.39 25.49
CA LEU A 29 25.23 -0.02 25.22
C LEU A 29 25.31 -0.82 26.52
N ARG A 30 24.31 -1.64 26.78
CA ARG A 30 24.28 -2.59 27.89
C ARG A 30 23.98 -3.98 27.36
N TRP A 31 24.80 -4.95 27.76
CA TRP A 31 24.53 -6.37 27.57
C TRP A 31 24.04 -6.94 28.89
N GLU A 32 22.90 -7.62 28.88
CA GLU A 32 22.39 -8.32 30.06
C GLU A 32 22.89 -9.79 30.06
N PRO A 33 23.13 -10.39 31.24
CA PRO A 33 23.55 -11.78 31.33
C PRO A 33 22.54 -12.71 30.66
N ALA A 34 23.03 -13.59 29.79
CA ALA A 34 22.20 -14.51 29.02
C ALA A 34 21.54 -15.58 29.90
N THR A 35 20.22 -15.73 29.79
CA THR A 35 19.55 -17.00 30.06
C THR A 35 19.55 -17.83 28.77
N GLU A 36 20.00 -19.10 28.85
CA GLU A 36 19.97 -20.04 27.71
C GLU A 36 20.75 -19.59 26.45
N GLY A 37 21.84 -18.83 26.62
CA GLY A 37 22.69 -18.39 25.50
C GLY A 37 22.20 -17.18 24.70
N ARG A 38 21.07 -16.58 25.10
CA ARG A 38 20.52 -15.36 24.48
C ARG A 38 21.16 -14.10 25.08
N ARG A 39 21.84 -13.29 24.27
CA ARG A 39 22.43 -12.02 24.75
C ARG A 39 21.46 -10.87 24.52
N ARG A 40 20.58 -10.64 25.49
CA ARG A 40 19.76 -9.43 25.51
C ARG A 40 20.65 -8.18 25.57
N PHE A 41 20.32 -7.18 24.77
CA PHE A 41 21.03 -5.90 24.79
C PHE A 41 20.12 -4.70 24.72
N GLN A 42 20.66 -3.56 25.13
CA GLN A 42 19.99 -2.28 25.05
C GLN A 42 20.94 -1.21 24.53
N LEU A 43 20.48 -0.48 23.52
CA LEU A 43 21.14 0.67 22.91
C LEU A 43 20.36 1.96 23.22
N ARG A 44 21.05 2.99 23.70
CA ARG A 44 20.46 4.24 24.19
C ARG A 44 21.08 5.45 23.50
N PHE A 45 20.21 6.29 22.95
CA PHE A 45 20.54 7.59 22.38
C PHE A 45 19.88 8.72 23.16
N ARG A 46 20.49 9.90 23.16
CA ARG A 46 19.80 11.13 23.54
C ARG A 46 19.05 11.65 22.32
N ARG A 47 17.78 11.98 22.53
CA ARG A 47 16.94 12.71 21.57
C ARG A 47 16.87 14.18 21.94
N ALA A 48 16.48 15.03 20.99
CA ALA A 48 16.09 16.41 21.30
C ALA A 48 14.65 16.45 21.84
N THR A 49 14.27 17.55 22.51
CA THR A 49 12.93 17.69 23.12
C THR A 49 11.82 17.90 22.09
N GLU A 50 12.09 18.62 21.00
CA GLU A 50 11.14 18.93 19.92
C GLU A 50 11.31 18.00 18.71
N GLU A 51 11.67 16.74 18.96
CA GLU A 51 11.95 15.75 17.92
C GLU A 51 10.80 14.76 17.79
N HIS A 52 10.33 14.56 16.57
CA HIS A 52 9.23 13.67 16.21
C HIS A 52 9.77 12.42 15.50
N PHE A 53 9.06 11.30 15.63
CA PHE A 53 9.51 10.00 15.12
C PHE A 53 8.41 9.27 14.36
N TYR A 54 8.76 8.65 13.23
CA TYR A 54 7.83 7.96 12.34
C TYR A 54 8.33 6.56 11.96
N GLY A 55 7.45 5.76 11.35
CA GLY A 55 7.78 4.42 10.86
C GLY A 55 7.37 3.32 11.84
N LEU A 56 8.27 2.38 12.05
CA LEU A 56 8.14 1.14 12.82
C LEU A 56 7.25 0.04 12.20
N GLY A 57 6.59 0.30 11.08
CA GLY A 57 5.62 -0.60 10.43
C GLY A 57 4.17 -0.35 10.87
N GLN A 58 3.30 -1.33 10.67
CA GLN A 58 1.87 -1.23 10.93
C GLN A 58 1.54 -1.53 12.40
N ALA A 59 1.34 -0.51 13.24
CA ALA A 59 0.75 -0.68 14.58
C ALA A 59 0.30 0.65 15.20
N GLY A 60 -0.57 0.56 16.21
CA GLY A 60 -1.00 1.71 17.02
C GLY A 60 -1.94 2.66 16.31
N SER A 61 -2.30 3.75 16.99
CA SER A 61 -3.32 4.71 16.54
C SER A 61 -2.80 6.11 16.23
N ARG A 62 -1.47 6.33 16.34
CA ARG A 62 -0.82 7.62 16.10
C ARG A 62 0.30 7.48 15.07
N LEU A 63 0.46 8.52 14.26
CA LEU A 63 1.54 8.62 13.27
C LEU A 63 2.86 8.98 13.94
N ASP A 64 2.88 10.06 14.76
CA ASP A 64 4.03 10.40 15.56
C ASP A 64 4.21 9.40 16.72
N ARG A 65 5.44 8.92 16.85
CA ARG A 65 5.86 7.93 17.83
C ARG A 65 6.56 8.57 19.02
N ASP A 66 6.64 9.90 19.11
CA ASP A 66 7.15 10.53 20.32
C ASP A 66 6.30 10.17 21.56
N GLY A 67 6.98 9.81 22.64
CA GLY A 67 6.37 9.30 23.87
C GLY A 67 5.84 7.86 23.78
N VAL A 68 6.04 7.15 22.67
CA VAL A 68 5.53 5.78 22.46
C VAL A 68 6.62 4.74 22.73
N THR A 69 6.22 3.67 23.44
CA THR A 69 6.97 2.41 23.47
C THR A 69 6.28 1.39 22.58
N ARG A 70 7.01 0.80 21.65
CA ARG A 70 6.50 -0.22 20.73
C ARG A 70 7.37 -1.48 20.78
N ARG A 71 6.72 -2.63 20.99
CA ARG A 71 7.31 -3.95 20.75
C ARG A 71 7.28 -4.25 19.25
N LEU A 72 8.34 -4.86 18.75
CA LEU A 72 8.51 -5.26 17.36
C LEU A 72 8.42 -6.79 17.28
N TRP A 73 7.18 -7.23 17.14
CA TRP A 73 6.83 -8.64 17.08
C TRP A 73 5.58 -8.80 16.23
N ASN A 74 5.71 -9.44 15.06
CA ASN A 74 4.57 -9.69 14.18
C ASN A 74 3.46 -10.41 14.95
N SER A 75 2.23 -9.95 14.82
CA SER A 75 1.13 -10.48 15.61
C SER A 75 -0.19 -10.26 14.91
N HIS A 76 -1.12 -11.19 15.11
CA HIS A 76 -2.48 -11.03 14.67
C HIS A 76 -3.39 -10.88 15.89
N TYR A 77 -3.90 -9.66 16.08
CA TYR A 77 -4.91 -9.38 17.07
C TYR A 77 -6.26 -9.41 16.37
N GLY A 78 -6.93 -10.56 16.39
CA GLY A 78 -8.34 -10.59 16.03
C GLY A 78 -9.09 -9.63 16.95
N TYR A 79 -9.95 -8.79 16.37
CA TYR A 79 -10.66 -7.67 17.02
C TYR A 79 -9.77 -6.45 17.33
N GLY A 80 -10.18 -5.28 16.83
CA GLY A 80 -9.44 -4.01 16.97
C GLY A 80 -8.88 -3.51 15.62
N PRO A 81 -7.73 -2.80 15.61
CA PRO A 81 -7.15 -2.20 14.40
C PRO A 81 -6.49 -3.22 13.45
N GLY A 82 -6.31 -4.49 13.87
CA GLY A 82 -5.91 -5.61 13.01
C GLY A 82 -4.51 -6.18 13.30
N SER A 83 -3.76 -6.55 12.26
CA SER A 83 -2.42 -7.14 12.37
C SER A 83 -1.33 -6.12 12.73
N ASP A 84 -0.29 -6.60 13.42
CA ASP A 84 0.96 -5.88 13.67
C ASP A 84 2.03 -6.38 12.69
N LEU A 85 2.58 -5.44 11.92
CA LEU A 85 3.74 -5.66 11.08
C LEU A 85 4.92 -4.87 11.65
N ALA A 86 5.89 -5.61 12.18
CA ALA A 86 7.07 -5.04 12.81
C ALA A 86 8.15 -4.73 11.75
N VAL A 87 8.48 -3.45 11.59
CA VAL A 87 9.60 -2.99 10.76
C VAL A 87 10.53 -2.18 11.66
N PRO A 88 11.75 -2.64 11.99
CA PRO A 88 12.63 -1.95 12.95
C PRO A 88 13.33 -0.72 12.36
N PHE A 89 12.57 0.18 11.72
CA PHE A 89 13.05 1.40 11.10
C PHE A 89 12.28 2.61 11.62
N ILE A 90 13.01 3.65 12.05
CA ILE A 90 12.45 4.95 12.44
C ILE A 90 13.00 6.07 11.57
N ILE A 91 12.18 7.10 11.37
CA ILE A 91 12.57 8.37 10.77
C ILE A 91 12.40 9.47 11.82
N SER A 92 13.42 10.29 12.01
CA SER A 92 13.39 11.49 12.85
C SER A 92 13.11 12.73 12.02
N SER A 93 12.32 13.66 12.56
CA SER A 93 12.11 14.99 11.98
C SER A 93 13.39 15.83 11.89
N ARG A 94 14.50 15.40 12.50
CA ARG A 94 15.81 16.09 12.44
C ARG A 94 16.66 15.73 11.22
N GLY A 95 16.15 14.92 10.29
CA GLY A 95 16.89 14.59 9.07
C GLY A 95 17.79 13.35 9.20
N TYR A 96 17.33 12.34 9.93
CA TYR A 96 17.96 11.03 9.95
C TYR A 96 16.96 9.89 10.19
N GLY A 97 17.32 8.67 9.80
CA GLY A 97 16.63 7.45 10.18
C GLY A 97 17.57 6.46 10.87
N LEU A 98 16.98 5.53 11.63
CA LEU A 98 17.70 4.40 12.23
C LEU A 98 17.00 3.10 11.85
N PHE A 99 17.73 2.18 11.23
CA PHE A 99 17.28 0.81 10.98
C PHE A 99 18.06 -0.14 11.87
N PHE A 100 17.36 -0.82 12.79
CA PHE A 100 17.92 -1.86 13.64
C PHE A 100 17.74 -3.20 12.93
N ASP A 101 18.79 -3.73 12.31
CA ASP A 101 18.70 -4.96 11.52
C ASP A 101 18.73 -6.19 12.43
N ASN A 102 17.62 -6.43 13.12
CA ASN A 102 17.50 -7.48 14.10
C ASN A 102 16.04 -8.00 14.14
N SER A 103 15.89 -9.28 13.81
CA SER A 103 14.60 -9.96 13.68
C SER A 103 14.04 -10.54 14.98
N TRP A 104 14.76 -10.41 16.09
CA TRP A 104 14.31 -10.90 17.38
C TRP A 104 13.19 -10.04 17.96
N ASP A 105 12.53 -10.59 18.98
CA ASP A 105 11.67 -9.82 19.86
C ASP A 105 12.43 -8.62 20.42
N SER A 106 11.94 -7.42 20.10
CA SER A 106 12.60 -6.17 20.42
C SER A 106 11.59 -5.07 20.76
N GLU A 107 12.08 -4.00 21.37
CA GLU A 107 11.30 -2.86 21.81
C GLU A 107 12.03 -1.57 21.44
N VAL A 108 11.30 -0.62 20.86
CA VAL A 108 11.72 0.78 20.68
C VAL A 108 10.91 1.64 21.63
N ALA A 109 11.58 2.27 22.59
CA ALA A 109 10.98 3.20 23.54
C ALA A 109 11.47 4.63 23.27
N ILE A 110 10.55 5.53 22.95
CA ILE A 110 10.83 6.93 22.60
C ILE A 110 10.28 7.83 23.70
N GLY A 111 11.14 8.57 24.40
CA GLY A 111 10.72 9.60 25.35
C GLY A 111 10.04 9.07 26.63
N ARG A 112 10.57 8.00 27.25
CA ARG A 112 10.01 7.44 28.51
C ARG A 112 9.88 8.51 29.61
N SER A 113 8.80 8.37 30.39
CA SER A 113 8.41 9.26 31.50
C SER A 113 9.32 9.22 32.74
N ASP A 114 10.51 8.59 32.67
CA ASP A 114 11.49 8.56 33.76
C ASP A 114 12.42 9.78 33.79
N GLY A 115 12.09 10.82 33.00
CA GLY A 115 12.83 12.08 32.92
C GLY A 115 13.97 12.09 31.91
N GLY A 116 14.09 11.05 31.07
CA GLY A 116 15.10 10.98 30.02
C GLY A 116 14.60 11.44 28.66
N ASN A 117 15.29 12.41 28.04
CA ASN A 117 15.24 12.63 26.59
C ASN A 117 15.99 11.48 25.88
N LEU A 118 15.45 10.25 25.96
CA LEU A 118 16.09 9.05 25.41
C LEU A 118 15.26 8.40 24.31
N LEU A 119 15.98 7.86 23.33
CA LEU A 119 15.54 6.81 22.43
C LEU A 119 16.24 5.52 22.86
N VAL A 120 15.48 4.47 23.13
CA VAL A 120 16.01 3.20 23.64
C VAL A 120 15.55 2.05 22.76
N TYR A 121 16.49 1.32 22.18
CA TYR A 121 16.24 0.06 21.50
C TYR A 121 16.69 -1.09 22.39
N THR A 122 15.82 -2.07 22.63
CA THR A 122 16.12 -3.28 23.40
C THR A 122 15.81 -4.49 22.55
N ALA A 123 16.69 -5.48 22.49
CA ALA A 123 16.44 -6.74 21.79
C ALA A 123 16.76 -7.92 22.71
N GLU A 124 15.93 -8.96 22.68
CA GLU A 124 16.08 -10.16 23.51
C GLU A 124 17.16 -11.13 22.99
N GLY A 125 17.71 -10.85 21.80
CA GLY A 125 18.83 -11.59 21.21
C GLY A 125 19.29 -10.98 19.89
N GLY A 126 20.05 -11.76 19.12
CA GLY A 126 20.58 -11.35 17.83
C GLY A 126 21.78 -10.42 17.91
N ASP A 127 22.23 -9.98 16.75
CA ASP A 127 23.35 -9.05 16.61
C ASP A 127 22.88 -7.59 16.77
N LEU A 128 23.81 -6.73 17.18
CA LEU A 128 23.60 -5.29 17.22
C LEU A 128 24.10 -4.68 15.91
N ASP A 129 23.24 -4.69 14.90
CA ASP A 129 23.45 -3.99 13.63
C ASP A 129 22.47 -2.81 13.53
N CYS A 130 23.01 -1.60 13.49
CA CYS A 130 22.22 -0.37 13.43
C CYS A 130 22.75 0.53 12.31
N TYR A 131 21.90 0.74 11.30
CA TYR A 131 22.19 1.61 10.16
C TYR A 131 21.67 3.01 10.45
N PHE A 132 22.56 4.01 10.36
CA PHE A 132 22.19 5.41 10.35
C PHE A 132 21.96 5.88 8.91
N VAL A 133 20.76 6.35 8.62
CA VAL A 133 20.36 6.82 7.29
C VAL A 133 20.27 8.34 7.33
N TYR A 134 21.18 9.04 6.68
CA TYR A 134 21.14 10.51 6.63
C TYR A 134 20.27 11.00 5.47
N GLY A 135 19.45 12.02 5.71
CA GLY A 135 18.77 12.76 4.66
C GLY A 135 18.23 14.07 5.21
N PRO A 136 18.45 15.23 4.56
CA PRO A 136 18.03 16.53 5.08
C PRO A 136 16.51 16.67 5.23
N ASP A 137 15.74 15.76 4.63
CA ASP A 137 14.29 15.69 4.66
C ASP A 137 13.81 14.22 4.67
N PRO A 138 12.55 13.96 5.10
CA PRO A 138 12.01 12.60 5.19
C PRO A 138 11.96 11.82 3.88
N LYS A 139 11.81 12.48 2.71
CA LYS A 139 11.80 11.78 1.40
C LYS A 139 13.17 11.22 1.08
N THR A 140 14.22 11.99 1.36
CA THR A 140 15.60 11.52 1.17
C THR A 140 15.88 10.32 2.07
N ILE A 141 15.46 10.36 3.34
CA ILE A 141 15.65 9.24 4.28
C ILE A 141 14.92 7.97 3.78
N LEU A 142 13.67 8.09 3.33
CA LEU A 142 12.92 6.96 2.76
C LEU A 142 13.59 6.40 1.50
N ALA A 143 14.07 7.26 0.61
CA ALA A 143 14.75 6.84 -0.62
C ALA A 143 16.05 6.08 -0.32
N GLU A 144 16.86 6.58 0.61
CA GLU A 144 18.11 5.91 1.04
C GLU A 144 17.82 4.58 1.76
N TYR A 145 16.80 4.53 2.61
CA TYR A 145 16.38 3.29 3.26
C TYR A 145 15.84 2.25 2.25
N ALA A 146 15.08 2.68 1.25
CA ALA A 146 14.61 1.82 0.17
C ALA A 146 15.76 1.37 -0.74
N ALA A 147 16.77 2.21 -0.98
CA ALA A 147 17.99 1.81 -1.70
C ALA A 147 18.78 0.73 -0.93
N LEU A 148 18.83 0.82 0.40
CA LEU A 148 19.46 -0.18 1.27
C LEU A 148 18.67 -1.50 1.31
N THR A 149 17.35 -1.43 1.46
CA THR A 149 16.49 -2.60 1.73
C THR A 149 15.80 -3.19 0.49
N GLY A 150 15.91 -2.51 -0.65
CA GLY A 150 15.33 -2.88 -1.93
C GLY A 150 14.12 -2.01 -2.31
N LEU A 151 14.10 -1.58 -3.58
CA LEU A 151 13.00 -0.83 -4.16
C LEU A 151 11.83 -1.77 -4.52
N PRO A 152 10.58 -1.32 -4.34
CA PRO A 152 9.40 -2.11 -4.67
C PRO A 152 9.24 -2.25 -6.18
N PRO A 153 9.13 -3.46 -6.76
CA PRO A 153 8.84 -3.62 -8.18
C PRO A 153 7.49 -2.99 -8.52
N LEU A 154 7.28 -2.65 -9.79
CA LEU A 154 5.97 -2.23 -10.26
C LEU A 154 5.00 -3.40 -10.15
N PRO A 155 3.83 -3.24 -9.52
CA PRO A 155 2.80 -4.27 -9.55
C PRO A 155 2.26 -4.40 -10.97
N PRO A 156 1.61 -5.53 -11.30
CA PRO A 156 0.74 -5.54 -12.46
C PRO A 156 -0.35 -4.48 -12.27
N LYS A 157 -0.68 -3.75 -13.35
CA LYS A 157 -1.56 -2.58 -13.31
C LYS A 157 -2.95 -2.90 -12.74
N TRP A 158 -3.42 -4.13 -12.97
CA TRP A 158 -4.72 -4.61 -12.46
C TRP A 158 -4.80 -4.59 -10.94
N ALA A 159 -3.67 -4.78 -10.24
CA ALA A 159 -3.62 -4.79 -8.78
C ALA A 159 -3.81 -3.40 -8.15
N LEU A 160 -3.74 -2.34 -8.96
CA LEU A 160 -4.11 -0.99 -8.56
C LEU A 160 -5.57 -0.66 -8.90
N GLY A 161 -6.29 -1.56 -9.56
CA GLY A 161 -7.74 -1.50 -9.73
C GLY A 161 -8.48 -1.92 -8.46
N TYR A 162 -9.80 -2.06 -8.56
CA TYR A 162 -10.61 -2.60 -7.47
C TYR A 162 -10.55 -4.13 -7.46
N ILE A 163 -10.37 -4.70 -6.28
CA ILE A 163 -10.32 -6.14 -6.03
C ILE A 163 -11.54 -6.52 -5.19
N GLN A 164 -12.45 -7.32 -5.75
CA GLN A 164 -13.52 -7.90 -4.96
C GLN A 164 -13.01 -9.18 -4.30
N SER A 165 -13.08 -9.26 -2.98
CA SER A 165 -12.79 -10.49 -2.25
C SER A 165 -14.05 -10.98 -1.55
N THR A 166 -14.22 -12.30 -1.56
CA THR A 166 -15.32 -12.96 -0.86
C THR A 166 -14.77 -14.16 -0.10
N ARG A 167 -15.49 -14.55 0.95
CA ARG A 167 -15.03 -15.59 1.88
C ARG A 167 -15.39 -17.01 1.44
N HIS A 168 -16.54 -17.19 0.79
CA HIS A 168 -17.05 -18.52 0.47
C HIS A 168 -18.03 -18.43 -0.68
N PHE A 169 -17.98 -19.40 -1.59
CA PHE A 169 -19.01 -19.63 -2.60
C PHE A 169 -19.65 -20.98 -2.33
N GLU A 170 -20.98 -21.05 -2.46
CA GLU A 170 -21.72 -22.31 -2.27
C GLU A 170 -21.73 -23.16 -3.55
N SER A 171 -21.52 -22.54 -4.73
CA SER A 171 -21.51 -23.23 -6.01
C SER A 171 -20.70 -22.48 -7.09
N PRO A 172 -20.30 -23.15 -8.19
CA PRO A 172 -19.66 -22.50 -9.34
C PRO A 172 -20.51 -21.36 -9.93
N GLU A 173 -21.84 -21.49 -9.89
CA GLU A 173 -22.77 -20.49 -10.44
C GLU A 173 -22.68 -19.16 -9.68
N GLU A 174 -22.44 -19.15 -8.37
CA GLU A 174 -22.29 -17.90 -7.61
C GLU A 174 -21.04 -17.11 -8.04
N ILE A 175 -19.97 -17.80 -8.45
CA ILE A 175 -18.74 -17.17 -8.96
C ILE A 175 -19.04 -16.47 -10.29
N VAL A 176 -19.73 -17.17 -11.20
CA VAL A 176 -20.13 -16.62 -12.50
C VAL A 176 -21.14 -15.48 -12.33
N GLU A 177 -22.10 -15.62 -11.42
CA GLU A 177 -23.10 -14.58 -11.10
C GLU A 177 -22.43 -13.31 -10.58
N LEU A 178 -21.46 -13.42 -9.67
CA LEU A 178 -20.71 -12.28 -9.17
C LEU A 178 -19.97 -11.55 -10.31
N ALA A 179 -19.24 -12.29 -11.14
CA ALA A 179 -18.51 -11.74 -12.28
C ALA A 179 -19.44 -11.05 -13.29
N ALA A 180 -20.57 -11.68 -13.61
CA ALA A 180 -21.58 -11.10 -14.50
C ALA A 180 -22.20 -9.84 -13.90
N THR A 181 -22.54 -9.85 -12.61
CA THR A 181 -23.16 -8.72 -11.90
C THR A 181 -22.25 -7.50 -11.87
N LEU A 182 -20.94 -7.67 -11.66
CA LEU A 182 -19.97 -6.58 -11.72
C LEU A 182 -20.04 -5.85 -13.07
N ARG A 183 -20.09 -6.60 -14.17
CA ARG A 183 -20.15 -6.05 -15.53
C ARG A 183 -21.52 -5.46 -15.86
N GLU A 184 -22.62 -6.12 -15.47
CA GLU A 184 -23.99 -5.62 -15.66
C GLU A 184 -24.20 -4.28 -14.94
N LYS A 185 -23.75 -4.18 -13.70
CA LYS A 185 -23.84 -2.94 -12.89
C LYS A 185 -22.85 -1.85 -13.32
N ARG A 186 -22.02 -2.12 -14.33
CA ARG A 186 -20.92 -1.24 -14.77
C ARG A 186 -20.06 -0.81 -13.58
N PHE A 187 -19.66 -1.77 -12.76
CA PHE A 187 -18.79 -1.54 -11.63
C PHE A 187 -17.35 -1.91 -12.00
N PRO A 188 -16.42 -0.93 -12.09
CA PRO A 188 -15.03 -1.24 -12.40
C PRO A 188 -14.41 -2.19 -11.37
N CYS A 189 -13.83 -3.28 -11.86
CA CYS A 189 -13.24 -4.34 -11.04
C CYS A 189 -12.29 -5.17 -11.91
N ASP A 190 -11.10 -5.45 -11.38
CA ASP A 190 -10.01 -6.14 -12.09
C ASP A 190 -9.70 -7.52 -11.54
N ALA A 191 -10.02 -7.82 -10.29
CA ALA A 191 -9.68 -9.11 -9.71
C ALA A 191 -10.72 -9.61 -8.72
N ILE A 192 -10.84 -10.94 -8.64
CA ILE A 192 -11.58 -11.66 -7.63
C ILE A 192 -10.62 -12.50 -6.79
N VAL A 193 -10.80 -12.43 -5.47
CA VAL A 193 -10.04 -13.24 -4.51
C VAL A 193 -10.93 -14.34 -3.96
N PHE A 194 -10.40 -15.57 -3.93
CA PHE A 194 -11.08 -16.75 -3.41
C PHE A 194 -10.47 -17.20 -2.08
N LEU A 195 -11.27 -17.22 -1.01
CA LEU A 195 -10.87 -17.77 0.30
C LEU A 195 -11.45 -19.18 0.51
N SER A 196 -10.67 -20.10 1.07
CA SER A 196 -11.13 -21.41 1.60
C SER A 196 -11.97 -22.29 0.64
N THR A 197 -11.63 -22.34 -0.65
CA THR A 197 -12.27 -23.20 -1.66
C THR A 197 -11.29 -24.23 -2.25
N TYR A 198 -10.50 -24.88 -1.40
CA TYR A 198 -9.48 -25.85 -1.81
C TYR A 198 -9.65 -27.21 -1.12
N GLY A 199 -9.20 -28.27 -1.79
CA GLY A 199 -9.41 -29.65 -1.32
C GLY A 199 -10.89 -30.04 -1.20
N SER A 200 -11.21 -31.11 -0.48
CA SER A 200 -12.59 -31.62 -0.38
C SER A 200 -13.38 -31.09 0.82
N ASP A 201 -12.77 -30.27 1.67
CA ASP A 201 -13.41 -29.80 2.89
C ASP A 201 -14.01 -28.40 2.70
N MET A 202 -15.30 -28.26 3.03
CA MET A 202 -15.98 -26.97 3.05
C MET A 202 -15.87 -26.33 4.45
N GLY A 203 -15.72 -25.01 4.51
CA GLY A 203 -15.74 -24.23 5.75
C GLY A 203 -14.46 -23.43 6.00
N ILE A 204 -14.42 -22.73 7.13
CA ILE A 204 -13.38 -21.75 7.45
C ILE A 204 -12.03 -22.45 7.64
N ASN A 205 -11.05 -22.11 6.79
CA ASN A 205 -9.69 -22.67 6.84
C ASN A 205 -9.65 -24.20 6.88
N ASN A 206 -10.73 -24.85 6.42
CA ASN A 206 -10.75 -26.29 6.21
C ASN A 206 -10.01 -26.59 4.91
N GLY A 207 -9.17 -27.62 4.89
CA GLY A 207 -8.41 -28.00 3.69
C GLY A 207 -7.25 -27.08 3.30
N VAL A 208 -6.88 -26.07 4.12
CA VAL A 208 -5.70 -25.22 3.86
C VAL A 208 -4.46 -26.10 3.64
N GLY A 209 -3.64 -25.72 2.66
CA GLY A 209 -2.43 -26.46 2.30
C GLY A 209 -2.65 -27.69 1.43
N THR A 210 -3.88 -28.02 1.01
CA THR A 210 -4.09 -29.08 0.00
C THR A 210 -3.59 -28.69 -1.39
N LEU A 211 -3.50 -27.38 -1.67
CA LEU A 211 -2.97 -26.80 -2.92
C LEU A 211 -3.67 -27.30 -4.20
N ASP A 212 -4.96 -27.58 -4.11
CA ASP A 212 -5.80 -28.00 -5.23
C ASP A 212 -7.19 -27.36 -5.12
N PHE A 213 -7.89 -27.25 -6.24
CA PHE A 213 -9.23 -26.70 -6.31
C PHE A 213 -10.25 -27.61 -5.58
N HIS A 214 -11.28 -27.00 -4.97
CA HIS A 214 -12.37 -27.79 -4.42
C HIS A 214 -13.17 -28.49 -5.54
N PRO A 215 -13.31 -29.83 -5.52
CA PRO A 215 -13.80 -30.59 -6.66
C PRO A 215 -15.24 -30.24 -7.05
N ASP A 216 -16.12 -29.91 -6.10
CA ASP A 216 -17.49 -29.53 -6.43
C ASP A 216 -17.61 -28.08 -6.91
N LEU A 217 -16.94 -27.12 -6.23
CA LEU A 217 -16.95 -25.69 -6.60
C LEU A 217 -16.18 -25.40 -7.90
N TRP A 218 -15.24 -26.27 -8.26
CA TRP A 218 -14.35 -26.12 -9.41
C TRP A 218 -14.32 -27.38 -10.27
N ALA A 219 -15.45 -28.09 -10.38
CA ALA A 219 -15.58 -29.33 -11.13
C ALA A 219 -15.06 -29.23 -12.58
N ASN A 220 -15.13 -28.03 -13.17
CA ASN A 220 -14.45 -27.67 -14.41
C ASN A 220 -13.70 -26.34 -14.24
N SER A 221 -12.61 -26.36 -13.47
CA SER A 221 -11.80 -25.18 -13.16
C SER A 221 -11.34 -24.43 -14.42
N ALA A 222 -10.91 -25.15 -15.46
CA ALA A 222 -10.47 -24.54 -16.72
C ALA A 222 -11.58 -23.74 -17.42
N ALA A 223 -12.83 -24.22 -17.41
CA ALA A 223 -13.95 -23.46 -17.97
C ALA A 223 -14.30 -22.26 -17.11
N LEU A 224 -14.30 -22.40 -15.78
CA LEU A 224 -14.62 -21.30 -14.87
C LEU A 224 -13.58 -20.18 -14.92
N LEU A 225 -12.28 -20.53 -14.96
CA LEU A 225 -11.21 -19.55 -15.12
C LEU A 225 -11.33 -18.80 -16.46
N ARG A 226 -11.68 -19.51 -17.55
CA ARG A 226 -11.94 -18.86 -18.84
C ARG A 226 -13.11 -17.89 -18.78
N GLU A 227 -14.20 -18.23 -18.09
CA GLU A 227 -15.34 -17.32 -17.93
C GLU A 227 -14.94 -16.02 -17.21
N LEU A 228 -14.03 -16.10 -16.23
CA LEU A 228 -13.49 -14.93 -15.53
C LEU A 228 -12.54 -14.12 -16.44
N GLU A 229 -11.66 -14.81 -17.16
CA GLU A 229 -10.72 -14.20 -18.13
C GLU A 229 -11.47 -13.46 -19.24
N GLU A 230 -12.51 -14.06 -19.84
CA GLU A 230 -13.34 -13.43 -20.89
C GLU A 230 -14.06 -12.15 -20.40
N ARG A 231 -14.18 -11.98 -19.08
CA ARG A 231 -14.70 -10.78 -18.43
C ARG A 231 -13.61 -9.82 -17.96
N ASN A 232 -12.34 -10.09 -18.26
CA ASN A 232 -11.17 -9.35 -17.79
C ASN A 232 -11.12 -9.27 -16.25
N LEU A 233 -11.27 -10.42 -15.59
CA LEU A 233 -11.11 -10.56 -14.15
C LEU A 233 -9.94 -11.50 -13.86
N HIS A 234 -8.94 -10.97 -13.16
CA HIS A 234 -7.84 -11.75 -12.62
C HIS A 234 -8.27 -12.55 -11.39
N VAL A 235 -7.57 -13.64 -11.13
CA VAL A 235 -7.85 -14.54 -10.01
C VAL A 235 -6.69 -14.53 -9.02
N VAL A 236 -7.00 -14.09 -7.79
CA VAL A 236 -6.05 -14.11 -6.67
C VAL A 236 -6.37 -15.30 -5.77
N TRP A 237 -5.35 -16.13 -5.53
CA TRP A 237 -5.46 -17.36 -4.74
C TRP A 237 -5.07 -17.14 -3.28
N HIS A 238 -5.93 -17.57 -2.34
CA HIS A 238 -5.61 -17.59 -0.92
C HIS A 238 -4.66 -18.75 -0.57
N GLU A 239 -3.59 -18.42 0.13
CA GLU A 239 -2.56 -19.37 0.54
C GLU A 239 -2.23 -19.22 2.02
N TYR A 240 -2.12 -20.36 2.69
CA TYR A 240 -1.89 -20.46 4.12
C TYR A 240 -0.74 -21.44 4.39
N PRO A 241 0.22 -21.10 5.26
CA PRO A 241 1.51 -21.78 5.36
C PRO A 241 1.47 -23.10 6.18
N VAL A 242 0.35 -23.83 6.16
CA VAL A 242 0.17 -25.03 6.98
C VAL A 242 -0.28 -26.23 6.18
N LEU A 243 0.02 -27.41 6.72
CA LEU A 243 -0.27 -28.70 6.13
C LEU A 243 -0.75 -29.69 7.20
N GLY A 244 -1.87 -30.36 6.96
CA GLY A 244 -2.41 -31.36 7.89
C GLY A 244 -2.51 -32.77 7.29
N PRO A 245 -2.74 -33.81 8.11
CA PRO A 245 -2.73 -35.22 7.68
C PRO A 245 -3.74 -35.60 6.58
N ARG A 246 -4.75 -34.76 6.33
CA ARG A 246 -5.71 -34.95 5.23
C ARG A 246 -5.15 -34.54 3.87
N SER A 247 -4.10 -33.71 3.82
CA SER A 247 -3.49 -33.29 2.57
C SER A 247 -2.64 -34.42 1.96
N PRO A 248 -2.71 -34.65 0.64
CA PRO A 248 -1.86 -35.65 -0.03
C PRO A 248 -0.37 -35.30 0.04
N LEU A 249 -0.03 -34.05 0.36
CA LEU A 249 1.36 -33.58 0.47
C LEU A 249 1.98 -33.84 1.86
N PHE A 250 1.16 -34.19 2.86
CA PHE A 250 1.59 -34.25 4.25
C PHE A 250 2.66 -35.30 4.51
N GLU A 251 2.46 -36.52 4.01
CA GLU A 251 3.40 -37.62 4.23
C GLU A 251 4.78 -37.31 3.64
N GLU A 252 4.84 -36.75 2.42
CA GLU A 252 6.09 -36.33 1.80
C GLU A 252 6.78 -35.23 2.61
N ALA A 253 6.04 -34.19 2.99
CA ALA A 253 6.58 -33.06 3.77
C ALA A 253 7.14 -33.51 5.12
N GLN A 254 6.43 -34.42 5.79
CA GLN A 254 6.86 -35.00 7.06
C GLN A 254 8.12 -35.85 6.90
N GLN A 255 8.17 -36.75 5.91
CA GLN A 255 9.33 -37.60 5.66
C GLN A 255 10.59 -36.81 5.30
N ARG A 256 10.42 -35.65 4.66
CA ARG A 256 11.51 -34.75 4.27
C ARG A 256 11.91 -33.73 5.35
N GLY A 257 11.19 -33.68 6.47
CA GLY A 257 11.46 -32.71 7.53
C GLY A 257 11.15 -31.26 7.13
N TYR A 258 10.15 -31.06 6.28
CA TYR A 258 9.72 -29.72 5.83
C TYR A 258 8.70 -29.06 6.75
N LEU A 259 8.19 -29.78 7.74
CA LEU A 259 7.18 -29.29 8.68
C LEU A 259 7.84 -28.87 9.99
N VAL A 260 7.36 -27.76 10.56
CA VAL A 260 7.76 -27.31 11.89
C VAL A 260 7.26 -28.31 12.93
N GLU A 261 8.19 -28.89 13.69
CA GLU A 261 7.86 -29.79 14.79
C GLU A 261 7.23 -29.01 15.95
N THR A 262 6.04 -29.43 16.38
CA THR A 262 5.38 -28.89 17.56
C THR A 262 5.40 -29.92 18.69
N SER A 263 5.72 -29.49 19.90
CA SER A 263 5.63 -30.32 21.10
C SER A 263 4.16 -30.56 21.49
N GLY A 264 3.46 -31.44 20.75
CA GLY A 264 2.06 -31.82 20.97
C GLY A 264 1.03 -31.04 20.12
N PRO A 265 -0.25 -31.47 20.13
CA PRO A 265 -1.32 -30.77 19.43
C PRO A 265 -1.56 -29.42 20.10
N ARG A 266 -1.10 -28.33 19.49
CA ARG A 266 -1.52 -27.00 19.91
C ARG A 266 -2.92 -26.74 19.38
N ASN A 267 -3.91 -26.81 20.27
CA ASN A 267 -5.18 -26.12 20.08
C ASN A 267 -4.93 -24.61 20.14
N SER A 268 -4.29 -24.06 19.11
CA SER A 268 -4.47 -22.65 18.83
C SER A 268 -5.80 -22.53 18.10
N THR A 269 -6.58 -21.49 18.40
CA THR A 269 -7.87 -21.20 17.77
C THR A 269 -7.80 -20.98 16.24
N MET A 270 -6.61 -21.07 15.62
CA MET A 270 -6.38 -20.88 14.18
C MET A 270 -6.07 -22.18 13.40
N PHE A 271 -5.85 -23.32 14.07
CA PHE A 271 -5.46 -24.58 13.42
C PHE A 271 -6.33 -25.73 13.90
N SER A 272 -7.00 -26.41 12.96
CA SER A 272 -7.74 -27.64 13.23
C SER A 272 -6.95 -28.86 12.77
N ASP A 273 -7.35 -30.04 13.24
CA ASP A 273 -7.06 -31.31 12.57
C ASP A 273 -5.57 -31.67 12.39
N GLY A 274 -4.69 -31.28 13.32
CA GLY A 274 -3.29 -31.71 13.33
C GLY A 274 -2.40 -31.03 12.29
N GLN A 275 -2.73 -29.82 11.86
CA GLN A 275 -1.93 -29.02 10.93
C GLN A 275 -0.58 -28.58 11.54
N HIS A 276 0.46 -28.55 10.69
CA HIS A 276 1.80 -28.06 10.98
C HIS A 276 2.21 -26.97 10.00
N PHE A 277 3.00 -25.99 10.44
CA PHE A 277 3.59 -25.01 9.52
C PHE A 277 4.61 -25.65 8.59
N VAL A 278 4.67 -25.19 7.34
CA VAL A 278 5.81 -25.43 6.45
C VAL A 278 6.97 -24.55 6.89
N ASP A 279 8.16 -25.13 7.06
CA ASP A 279 9.34 -24.39 7.51
C ASP A 279 10.00 -23.62 6.36
N PHE A 280 9.60 -22.36 6.12
CA PHE A 280 10.19 -21.52 5.07
C PHE A 280 11.63 -21.05 5.37
N THR A 281 12.18 -21.36 6.55
CA THR A 281 13.62 -21.17 6.80
C THR A 281 14.46 -22.29 6.16
N ASN A 282 13.81 -23.40 5.82
CA ASN A 282 14.36 -24.47 5.00
C ASN A 282 14.19 -24.13 3.51
N SER A 283 15.31 -23.91 2.80
CA SER A 283 15.29 -23.59 1.37
C SER A 283 14.66 -24.70 0.53
N ASP A 284 14.87 -25.97 0.90
CA ASP A 284 14.32 -27.11 0.16
C ASP A 284 12.82 -27.21 0.38
N ALA A 285 12.34 -26.91 1.59
CA ALA A 285 10.91 -26.83 1.89
C ALA A 285 10.25 -25.67 1.14
N ALA A 286 10.89 -24.50 1.12
CA ALA A 286 10.41 -23.31 0.42
C ALA A 286 10.30 -23.55 -1.09
N GLU A 287 11.32 -24.15 -1.72
CA GLU A 287 11.30 -24.51 -3.14
C GLU A 287 10.28 -25.61 -3.43
N TRP A 288 10.20 -26.63 -2.56
CA TRP A 288 9.19 -27.69 -2.67
C TRP A 288 7.78 -27.12 -2.62
N TRP A 289 7.49 -26.24 -1.67
CA TRP A 289 6.17 -25.62 -1.52
C TRP A 289 5.77 -24.84 -2.76
N TRP A 290 6.67 -24.01 -3.30
CA TRP A 290 6.43 -23.33 -4.58
C TRP A 290 6.16 -24.33 -5.72
N ARG A 291 6.98 -25.38 -5.84
CA ARG A 291 6.79 -26.39 -6.90
C ARG A 291 5.42 -27.05 -6.81
N MET A 292 4.88 -27.25 -5.60
CA MET A 292 3.54 -27.82 -5.43
C MET A 292 2.42 -26.86 -5.87
N HIS A 293 2.70 -25.56 -6.00
CA HIS A 293 1.76 -24.58 -6.58
C HIS A 293 1.77 -24.56 -8.12
N GLN A 294 2.69 -25.26 -8.79
CA GLN A 294 2.80 -25.22 -10.25
C GLN A 294 1.49 -25.56 -11.00
N PRO A 295 0.67 -26.54 -10.57
CA PRO A 295 -0.62 -26.78 -11.21
C PRO A 295 -1.58 -25.57 -11.16
N LEU A 296 -1.53 -24.78 -10.09
CA LEU A 296 -2.33 -23.56 -9.95
C LEU A 296 -1.78 -22.43 -10.85
N VAL A 297 -0.44 -22.33 -10.94
CA VAL A 297 0.24 -21.41 -11.88
C VAL A 297 -0.17 -21.74 -13.33
N ASP A 298 -0.10 -23.02 -13.70
CA ASP A 298 -0.43 -23.51 -15.03
C ASP A 298 -1.93 -23.35 -15.35
N ALA A 299 -2.79 -23.39 -14.33
CA ALA A 299 -4.22 -23.15 -14.48
C ALA A 299 -4.56 -21.67 -14.78
N GLY A 300 -3.66 -20.72 -14.46
CA GLY A 300 -3.85 -19.30 -14.73
C GLY A 300 -4.17 -18.44 -13.50
N ILE A 301 -3.80 -18.88 -12.29
CA ILE A 301 -3.84 -17.99 -11.11
C ILE A 301 -2.90 -16.80 -11.31
N ASP A 302 -3.37 -15.58 -11.04
CA ASP A 302 -2.67 -14.32 -11.35
C ASP A 302 -1.91 -13.72 -10.17
N GLY A 303 -2.29 -14.04 -8.93
CA GLY A 303 -1.69 -13.47 -7.73
C GLY A 303 -1.93 -14.29 -6.47
N TRP A 304 -1.17 -13.98 -5.42
CA TRP A 304 -1.12 -14.79 -4.21
C TRP A 304 -1.47 -13.97 -2.97
N TRP A 305 -2.49 -14.39 -2.24
CA TRP A 305 -2.85 -13.84 -0.95
C TRP A 305 -2.26 -14.72 0.16
N LEU A 306 -1.15 -14.26 0.72
CA LEU A 306 -0.34 -14.91 1.74
C LEU A 306 -0.86 -14.56 3.14
N ASP A 307 -1.68 -15.43 3.70
CA ASP A 307 -2.32 -15.26 5.02
C ASP A 307 -1.65 -16.16 6.08
N GLY A 308 -1.85 -15.89 7.38
CA GLY A 308 -1.36 -16.76 8.45
C GLY A 308 0.14 -16.71 8.75
N GLY A 309 0.84 -15.68 8.30
CA GLY A 309 2.31 -15.66 8.23
C GLY A 309 3.05 -15.12 9.46
N GLU A 310 2.39 -14.73 10.54
CA GLU A 310 3.01 -13.91 11.62
C GLU A 310 4.34 -14.47 12.13
N GLY A 311 4.44 -15.80 12.20
CA GLY A 311 5.69 -16.52 12.41
C GLY A 311 5.47 -17.79 13.24
N PRO A 312 6.44 -18.71 13.29
CA PRO A 312 6.36 -19.84 14.17
C PRO A 312 6.31 -19.34 15.62
N PRO A 313 5.63 -20.05 16.52
CA PRO A 313 5.69 -19.74 17.94
C PRO A 313 7.15 -19.61 18.44
N SER A 314 7.41 -18.62 19.30
CA SER A 314 8.75 -18.25 19.75
C SER A 314 9.51 -19.36 20.48
N ASP A 315 8.79 -20.34 21.01
CA ASP A 315 9.32 -21.46 21.79
C ASP A 315 9.64 -22.70 20.97
N LEU A 316 9.43 -22.67 19.64
CA LEU A 316 9.82 -23.73 18.73
C LEU A 316 11.25 -23.54 18.22
N VAL A 317 11.81 -24.60 17.61
CA VAL A 317 13.05 -24.55 16.84
C VAL A 317 12.71 -24.99 15.42
N VAL A 318 13.13 -24.18 14.45
CA VAL A 318 13.02 -24.49 13.02
C VAL A 318 14.42 -24.68 12.45
N GLN A 319 14.55 -25.06 11.17
CA GLN A 319 15.87 -25.31 10.58
C GLN A 319 16.76 -24.06 10.61
N GLY A 320 16.18 -22.87 10.42
CA GLY A 320 16.86 -21.58 10.49
C GLY A 320 17.24 -21.13 11.91
N GLY A 321 16.92 -21.89 12.95
CA GLY A 321 17.28 -21.62 14.34
C GLY A 321 16.08 -21.47 15.28
N PRO A 322 16.27 -20.83 16.45
CA PRO A 322 15.20 -20.63 17.42
C PRO A 322 14.04 -19.82 16.82
N GLY A 323 12.79 -20.22 17.08
CA GLY A 323 11.58 -19.53 16.63
C GLY A 323 11.59 -18.05 17.00
N ALA A 324 12.07 -17.72 18.21
CA ALA A 324 12.26 -16.34 18.66
C ALA A 324 13.15 -15.47 17.75
N ALA A 325 14.13 -16.07 17.05
CA ALA A 325 15.03 -15.36 16.15
C ALA A 325 14.44 -15.15 14.76
N VAL A 326 13.58 -16.09 14.31
CA VAL A 326 13.07 -16.13 12.93
C VAL A 326 11.63 -15.67 12.80
N HIS A 327 10.91 -15.47 13.91
CA HIS A 327 9.48 -15.16 13.91
C HIS A 327 9.13 -14.01 12.95
N ASN A 328 9.77 -12.85 13.13
CA ASN A 328 9.50 -11.66 12.32
C ASN A 328 9.89 -11.81 10.84
N VAL A 329 10.78 -12.75 10.50
CA VAL A 329 11.23 -12.99 9.12
C VAL A 329 10.64 -14.25 8.49
N PHE A 330 9.75 -14.95 9.19
CA PHE A 330 9.20 -16.20 8.71
C PHE A 330 8.36 -16.01 7.45
N ASP A 331 7.42 -15.06 7.48
CA ASP A 331 6.63 -14.75 6.29
C ASP A 331 7.47 -14.11 5.19
N PHE A 332 8.47 -13.32 5.57
CA PHE A 332 9.40 -12.74 4.60
C PHE A 332 10.10 -13.84 3.78
N ASN A 333 10.45 -14.97 4.39
CA ASN A 333 10.99 -16.12 3.68
C ASN A 333 9.96 -16.81 2.77
N ARG A 334 8.69 -16.90 3.19
CA ARG A 334 7.59 -17.38 2.33
C ARG A 334 7.38 -16.46 1.13
N GLN A 335 7.28 -15.15 1.36
CA GLN A 335 7.16 -14.14 0.31
C GLN A 335 8.27 -14.28 -0.72
N ARG A 336 9.52 -14.52 -0.28
CA ARG A 336 10.65 -14.75 -1.18
C ARG A 336 10.45 -16.03 -2.00
N ALA A 337 9.99 -17.12 -1.38
CA ALA A 337 9.71 -18.38 -2.08
C ALA A 337 8.69 -18.19 -3.20
N PHE A 338 7.61 -17.45 -2.95
CA PHE A 338 6.59 -17.12 -3.95
C PHE A 338 7.10 -16.17 -5.02
N HIS A 339 7.79 -15.08 -4.64
CA HIS A 339 8.34 -14.12 -5.59
C HIS A 339 9.34 -14.77 -6.56
N ASP A 340 10.33 -15.48 -6.02
CA ASP A 340 11.38 -16.14 -6.80
C ASP A 340 10.80 -17.29 -7.62
N GLY A 341 9.86 -18.02 -7.05
CA GLY A 341 9.14 -19.10 -7.72
C GLY A 341 8.36 -18.59 -8.93
N GLU A 342 7.50 -17.60 -8.73
CA GLU A 342 6.69 -16.96 -9.77
C GLU A 342 7.58 -16.41 -10.88
N SER A 343 8.66 -15.72 -10.50
CA SER A 343 9.65 -15.20 -11.45
C SER A 343 10.37 -16.28 -12.26
N ARG A 344 10.54 -17.50 -11.72
CA ARG A 344 11.11 -18.63 -12.46
C ARG A 344 10.08 -19.31 -13.37
N SER A 345 8.86 -19.52 -12.86
CA SER A 345 7.80 -20.21 -13.60
C SER A 345 7.22 -19.35 -14.73
N ARG A 346 7.10 -18.02 -14.52
CA ARG A 346 6.60 -17.06 -15.50
C ARG A 346 7.51 -15.80 -15.55
N PRO A 347 8.72 -15.87 -16.14
CA PRO A 347 9.71 -14.77 -16.12
C PRO A 347 9.24 -13.45 -16.73
N GLY A 348 8.23 -13.50 -17.61
CA GLY A 348 7.62 -12.31 -18.20
C GLY A 348 6.58 -11.64 -17.33
N VAL A 349 6.05 -12.28 -16.30
CA VAL A 349 4.93 -11.79 -15.47
C VAL A 349 5.46 -11.09 -14.22
N ARG A 350 4.77 -10.04 -13.78
CA ARG A 350 5.07 -9.35 -12.51
C ARG A 350 4.44 -10.13 -11.35
N PRO A 351 5.21 -10.66 -10.40
CA PRO A 351 4.64 -11.27 -9.20
C PRO A 351 3.83 -10.25 -8.40
N TRP A 352 2.67 -10.65 -7.90
CA TRP A 352 1.88 -9.85 -6.98
C TRP A 352 1.50 -10.65 -5.75
N LEU A 353 1.89 -10.15 -4.57
CA LEU A 353 1.67 -10.79 -3.29
C LEU A 353 0.90 -9.84 -2.36
N LEU A 354 -0.16 -10.32 -1.74
CA LEU A 354 -0.87 -9.64 -0.66
C LEU A 354 -0.58 -10.38 0.65
N CYS A 355 0.09 -9.74 1.61
CA CYS A 355 0.66 -10.42 2.79
C CYS A 355 0.18 -9.81 4.12
N ARG A 356 -0.10 -10.63 5.15
CA ARG A 356 -0.57 -10.10 6.46
C ARG A 356 0.57 -9.58 7.33
N SER A 357 1.73 -10.21 7.19
CA SER A 357 2.96 -9.93 7.94
C SER A 357 4.14 -9.88 6.97
N GLY A 358 5.35 -9.71 7.51
CA GLY A 358 6.56 -9.46 6.72
C GLY A 358 7.66 -8.89 7.61
N TYR A 359 8.67 -8.29 6.99
CA TYR A 359 9.78 -7.64 7.68
C TYR A 359 10.32 -6.47 6.83
N ALA A 360 11.31 -5.75 7.36
CA ALA A 360 12.07 -4.77 6.60
C ALA A 360 12.53 -5.34 5.24
N GLY A 361 12.21 -4.62 4.16
CA GLY A 361 12.57 -5.01 2.81
C GLY A 361 11.56 -5.93 2.11
N MET A 362 10.42 -6.30 2.72
CA MET A 362 9.36 -7.08 2.05
C MET A 362 8.90 -6.46 0.73
N GLN A 363 8.93 -5.13 0.64
CA GLN A 363 8.49 -4.40 -0.54
C GLN A 363 9.28 -4.80 -1.79
N ARG A 364 10.55 -5.21 -1.67
CA ARG A 364 11.40 -5.63 -2.81
C ARG A 364 10.89 -6.88 -3.52
N LEU A 365 10.05 -7.65 -2.85
CA LEU A 365 9.46 -8.88 -3.37
C LEU A 365 8.12 -8.62 -4.07
N GLY A 366 7.70 -7.35 -4.21
CA GLY A 366 6.38 -6.99 -4.72
C GLY A 366 5.26 -7.30 -3.72
N ALA A 367 5.60 -7.52 -2.45
CA ALA A 367 4.64 -7.76 -1.39
C ALA A 367 3.97 -6.45 -0.96
N GLY A 368 2.66 -6.37 -1.18
CA GLY A 368 1.79 -5.44 -0.47
C GLY A 368 1.27 -6.06 0.81
N THR A 369 0.71 -5.24 1.69
CA THR A 369 0.11 -5.71 2.95
C THR A 369 -1.29 -5.17 3.16
N TRP A 370 -2.08 -5.86 3.97
CA TRP A 370 -3.35 -5.34 4.46
C TRP A 370 -3.38 -5.35 5.98
N SER A 371 -4.30 -4.57 6.53
CA SER A 371 -4.44 -4.38 7.97
C SER A 371 -4.86 -5.61 8.78
N GLY A 372 -5.04 -6.80 8.20
CA GLY A 372 -5.49 -7.99 8.91
C GLY A 372 -6.99 -7.99 9.24
N ASP A 373 -7.40 -8.86 10.19
CA ASP A 373 -8.80 -9.08 10.51
C ASP A 373 -9.34 -8.02 11.49
N ILE A 374 -9.86 -6.93 10.92
CA ILE A 374 -10.28 -5.72 11.65
C ILE A 374 -11.76 -5.73 12.06
N GLY A 375 -12.12 -4.89 13.04
CA GLY A 375 -13.53 -4.66 13.42
C GLY A 375 -14.28 -3.72 12.48
N ASN A 376 -15.62 -3.71 12.56
CA ASN A 376 -16.50 -2.90 11.73
C ASN A 376 -17.05 -1.65 12.46
N THR A 377 -16.18 -0.76 12.94
CA THR A 377 -16.59 0.49 13.60
C THR A 377 -15.88 1.72 13.00
N PHE A 378 -16.45 2.90 13.23
CA PHE A 378 -15.84 4.18 12.84
C PHE A 378 -14.49 4.43 13.51
N ASP A 379 -14.33 4.06 14.78
CA ASP A 379 -13.04 4.17 15.48
C ASP A 379 -11.98 3.27 14.83
N VAL A 380 -12.37 2.09 14.33
CA VAL A 380 -11.44 1.23 13.59
C VAL A 380 -11.10 1.87 12.25
N LEU A 381 -12.08 2.42 11.51
CA LEU A 381 -11.82 3.19 10.28
C LEU A 381 -10.85 4.35 10.55
N GLU A 382 -11.03 5.13 11.62
CA GLU A 382 -10.10 6.21 12.02
C GLU A 382 -8.67 5.68 12.26
N SER A 383 -8.54 4.54 12.96
CA SER A 383 -7.24 3.94 13.22
C SER A 383 -6.51 3.49 11.94
N GLN A 384 -7.26 3.10 10.89
CA GLN A 384 -6.68 2.65 9.63
C GLN A 384 -5.83 3.73 8.94
N LEU A 385 -6.16 5.01 9.10
CA LEU A 385 -5.36 6.09 8.52
C LEU A 385 -3.95 6.12 9.14
N ALA A 386 -3.86 6.10 10.48
CA ALA A 386 -2.58 6.09 11.17
C ALA A 386 -1.73 4.84 10.84
N LEU A 387 -2.38 3.67 10.70
CA LEU A 387 -1.73 2.43 10.29
C LEU A 387 -1.15 2.53 8.88
N GLY A 388 -1.96 2.93 7.90
CA GLY A 388 -1.52 3.06 6.51
C GLY A 388 -0.37 4.07 6.35
N LEU A 389 -0.46 5.21 7.03
CA LEU A 389 0.59 6.23 7.01
C LEU A 389 1.89 5.77 7.70
N SER A 390 1.79 4.99 8.77
CA SER A 390 2.97 4.40 9.43
C SER A 390 3.64 3.34 8.57
N THR A 391 2.84 2.51 7.88
CA THR A 391 3.34 1.52 6.90
C THR A 391 4.04 2.22 5.73
N ALA A 392 3.46 3.30 5.21
CA ALA A 392 4.06 4.13 4.18
C ALA A 392 5.41 4.74 4.64
N MET A 393 5.47 5.26 5.87
CA MET A 393 6.72 5.75 6.50
C MET A 393 7.72 4.65 6.87
N SER A 394 7.38 3.39 6.60
CA SER A 394 8.25 2.22 6.74
C SER A 394 8.70 1.66 5.39
N ALA A 395 8.60 2.47 4.32
CA ALA A 395 8.94 2.15 2.93
C ALA A 395 8.15 0.98 2.31
N ILE A 396 6.94 0.74 2.79
CA ILE A 396 6.01 -0.23 2.20
C ILE A 396 4.91 0.56 1.48
N PRO A 397 5.00 0.74 0.15
CA PRO A 397 4.10 1.63 -0.58
C PRO A 397 2.75 1.01 -0.92
N TYR A 398 2.61 -0.32 -0.83
CA TYR A 398 1.41 -1.06 -1.19
C TYR A 398 0.71 -1.56 0.06
N TRP A 399 -0.36 -0.86 0.43
CA TRP A 399 -1.12 -1.08 1.65
C TRP A 399 -2.63 -0.98 1.39
N GLY A 400 -3.45 -1.67 2.19
CA GLY A 400 -4.90 -1.55 2.14
C GLY A 400 -5.59 -2.12 3.39
N THR A 401 -6.92 -2.13 3.37
CA THR A 401 -7.76 -2.59 4.48
C THR A 401 -8.96 -3.37 3.96
N ASP A 402 -9.64 -4.07 4.85
CA ASP A 402 -10.90 -4.74 4.56
C ASP A 402 -12.05 -3.73 4.60
N ILE A 403 -12.58 -3.35 3.42
CA ILE A 403 -13.66 -2.34 3.34
C ILE A 403 -14.90 -2.81 4.12
N GLY A 404 -15.36 -1.96 5.05
CA GLY A 404 -16.46 -2.27 5.96
C GLY A 404 -16.04 -2.99 7.24
N GLY A 405 -14.78 -3.43 7.32
CA GLY A 405 -14.25 -4.25 8.40
C GLY A 405 -14.38 -5.75 8.11
N PHE A 406 -13.61 -6.59 8.80
CA PHE A 406 -13.67 -8.04 8.62
C PHE A 406 -14.64 -8.72 9.58
N PHE A 407 -14.56 -8.37 10.88
CA PHE A 407 -15.39 -8.90 11.94
C PHE A 407 -16.57 -7.97 12.25
N HIS A 408 -17.79 -8.50 12.10
CA HIS A 408 -19.02 -7.78 12.41
C HIS A 408 -19.36 -7.91 13.91
N THR A 409 -18.63 -7.14 14.73
CA THR A 409 -18.88 -7.04 16.18
C THR A 409 -20.08 -6.17 16.53
N VAL A 410 -20.47 -5.29 15.61
CA VAL A 410 -21.68 -4.48 15.68
C VAL A 410 -22.49 -4.64 14.38
N PRO A 411 -23.78 -4.26 14.35
CA PRO A 411 -24.53 -4.24 13.11
C PRO A 411 -23.84 -3.36 12.06
N GLU A 412 -23.81 -3.84 10.83
CA GLU A 412 -23.25 -3.09 9.72
C GLU A 412 -24.04 -1.81 9.44
N SER A 413 -23.33 -0.74 9.09
CA SER A 413 -23.91 0.55 8.75
C SER A 413 -23.65 0.87 7.28
N PRO A 414 -24.70 1.15 6.48
CA PRO A 414 -24.54 1.67 5.12
C PRO A 414 -23.62 2.90 5.05
N GLU A 415 -23.69 3.77 6.06
CA GLU A 415 -22.83 4.95 6.17
C GLU A 415 -21.35 4.55 6.37
N LEU A 416 -21.08 3.62 7.29
CA LEU A 416 -19.71 3.16 7.55
C LEU A 416 -19.11 2.52 6.29
N PHE A 417 -19.85 1.64 5.62
CA PHE A 417 -19.38 0.99 4.39
C PHE A 417 -19.07 2.03 3.31
N ALA A 418 -19.96 3.00 3.09
CA ALA A 418 -19.74 4.07 2.13
C ALA A 418 -18.49 4.91 2.46
N ARG A 419 -18.32 5.36 3.72
CA ARG A 419 -17.14 6.13 4.15
C ARG A 419 -15.84 5.34 4.03
N TRP A 420 -15.88 4.04 4.35
CA TRP A 420 -14.73 3.17 4.21
C TRP A 420 -14.35 2.95 2.75
N PHE A 421 -15.34 2.78 1.87
CA PHE A 421 -15.13 2.63 0.44
C PHE A 421 -14.50 3.90 -0.18
N GLN A 422 -14.96 5.08 0.27
CA GLN A 422 -14.37 6.37 -0.12
C GLN A 422 -12.88 6.47 0.26
N PHE A 423 -12.54 6.11 1.49
CA PHE A 423 -11.16 6.05 1.96
C PHE A 423 -10.32 5.06 1.14
N ALA A 424 -10.82 3.83 0.97
CA ALA A 424 -10.08 2.74 0.34
C ALA A 424 -9.80 2.97 -1.15
N ALA A 425 -10.59 3.78 -1.86
CA ALA A 425 -10.30 4.19 -3.23
C ALA A 425 -8.95 4.95 -3.35
N PHE A 426 -8.49 5.54 -2.25
CA PHE A 426 -7.19 6.21 -2.10
C PHE A 426 -6.19 5.40 -1.26
N CYS A 427 -6.43 4.09 -1.09
CA CYS A 427 -5.41 3.14 -0.67
C CYS A 427 -4.71 2.52 -1.89
N PRO A 428 -3.42 2.16 -1.79
CA PRO A 428 -2.69 1.46 -2.85
C PRO A 428 -3.37 0.14 -3.24
N VAL A 429 -3.77 -0.66 -2.26
CA VAL A 429 -4.55 -1.89 -2.43
C VAL A 429 -6.02 -1.57 -2.14
N PHE A 430 -6.84 -1.53 -3.18
CA PHE A 430 -8.25 -1.18 -3.08
C PHE A 430 -9.11 -2.44 -3.12
N ARG A 431 -9.40 -3.00 -1.93
CA ARG A 431 -10.01 -4.33 -1.81
C ARG A 431 -11.17 -4.35 -0.81
N SER A 432 -12.32 -4.85 -1.23
CA SER A 432 -13.39 -5.20 -0.28
C SER A 432 -13.27 -6.66 0.13
N HIS A 433 -13.37 -6.93 1.43
CA HIS A 433 -13.32 -8.26 2.01
C HIS A 433 -13.97 -8.25 3.39
N GLY A 434 -14.54 -9.38 3.79
CA GLY A 434 -14.95 -9.58 5.16
C GLY A 434 -15.68 -10.89 5.40
N ARG A 435 -15.93 -11.18 6.67
CA ARG A 435 -16.61 -12.41 7.09
C ARG A 435 -18.13 -12.31 6.94
N GLY A 436 -18.70 -11.13 7.18
CA GLY A 436 -20.13 -10.90 7.42
C GLY A 436 -20.76 -11.80 8.50
N LEU A 437 -22.08 -11.76 8.63
CA LEU A 437 -22.85 -12.61 9.55
C LEU A 437 -23.38 -13.88 8.85
N GLY A 438 -22.95 -15.07 9.31
CA GLY A 438 -23.43 -16.37 8.81
C GLY A 438 -22.78 -16.84 7.51
N LEU A 439 -23.31 -17.90 6.89
CA LEU A 439 -22.71 -18.54 5.70
C LEU A 439 -22.75 -17.67 4.43
N ARG A 440 -23.67 -16.70 4.35
CA ARG A 440 -23.81 -15.75 3.24
C ARG A 440 -23.28 -14.35 3.56
N GLY A 441 -22.56 -14.21 4.69
CA GLY A 441 -22.05 -12.92 5.17
C GLY A 441 -21.14 -12.20 4.17
N TRP A 442 -20.46 -12.91 3.26
CA TRP A 442 -19.67 -12.27 2.21
C TRP A 442 -20.48 -11.36 1.28
N ARG A 443 -21.79 -11.62 1.11
CA ARG A 443 -22.68 -10.79 0.28
C ARG A 443 -22.89 -9.39 0.88
N GLU A 444 -22.58 -9.22 2.16
CA GLU A 444 -22.59 -7.93 2.86
C GLU A 444 -21.44 -7.03 2.37
N HIS A 445 -20.31 -7.61 1.92
CA HIS A 445 -19.14 -6.85 1.45
C HIS A 445 -19.15 -6.55 -0.07
N LEU A 446 -20.32 -6.66 -0.70
CA LEU A 446 -20.51 -6.27 -2.10
C LEU A 446 -20.84 -4.77 -2.18
N PRO A 447 -20.32 -4.05 -3.18
CA PRO A 447 -20.62 -2.62 -3.35
C PRO A 447 -22.12 -2.27 -3.43
N TRP A 448 -22.97 -3.23 -3.79
CA TRP A 448 -24.43 -3.07 -3.91
C TRP A 448 -25.23 -3.69 -2.75
N ALA A 449 -24.57 -4.10 -1.66
CA ALA A 449 -25.22 -4.75 -0.52
C ALA A 449 -26.09 -3.79 0.31
N HIS A 450 -25.76 -2.49 0.35
CA HIS A 450 -26.37 -1.52 1.26
C HIS A 450 -27.35 -0.54 0.59
N GLY A 451 -27.99 -0.98 -0.50
CA GLY A 451 -29.00 -0.20 -1.22
C GLY A 451 -28.42 0.74 -2.29
N ALA A 452 -29.33 1.33 -3.07
CA ALA A 452 -28.99 2.05 -4.31
C ALA A 452 -28.12 3.30 -4.09
N GLU A 453 -28.28 4.00 -2.96
CA GLU A 453 -27.47 5.17 -2.63
C GLU A 453 -26.00 4.77 -2.40
N VAL A 454 -25.74 3.78 -1.54
CA VAL A 454 -24.37 3.29 -1.29
C VAL A 454 -23.78 2.66 -2.55
N GLU A 455 -24.57 1.91 -3.34
CA GLU A 455 -24.12 1.37 -4.63
C GLU A 455 -23.62 2.49 -5.56
N ALA A 456 -24.35 3.59 -5.66
CA ALA A 456 -23.96 4.72 -6.49
C ALA A 456 -22.66 5.39 -6.00
N ILE A 457 -22.49 5.50 -4.68
CA ILE A 457 -21.28 6.07 -4.06
C ILE A 457 -20.08 5.16 -4.32
N CYS A 458 -20.21 3.86 -4.06
CA CYS A 458 -19.16 2.89 -4.33
C CYS A 458 -18.79 2.87 -5.81
N ARG A 459 -19.78 2.95 -6.72
CA ARG A 459 -19.51 3.05 -8.16
C ARG A 459 -18.71 4.32 -8.46
N ALA A 460 -19.17 5.48 -8.00
CA ALA A 460 -18.50 6.76 -8.27
C ALA A 460 -17.04 6.82 -7.79
N PHE A 461 -16.74 6.25 -6.62
CA PHE A 461 -15.37 6.19 -6.11
C PHE A 461 -14.51 5.12 -6.78
N SER A 462 -15.11 4.00 -7.20
CA SER A 462 -14.41 3.05 -8.08
C SER A 462 -14.09 3.71 -9.43
N GLU A 463 -15.04 4.36 -10.08
CA GLU A 463 -14.81 5.10 -11.31
C GLU A 463 -13.77 6.21 -11.16
N LEU A 464 -13.74 6.94 -10.02
CA LEU A 464 -12.69 7.90 -9.71
C LEU A 464 -11.31 7.25 -9.66
N ARG A 465 -11.17 6.11 -8.96
CA ARG A 465 -9.92 5.34 -8.93
C ARG A 465 -9.44 4.96 -10.33
N TYR A 466 -10.34 4.49 -11.19
CA TYR A 466 -10.01 4.10 -12.57
C TYR A 466 -9.64 5.30 -13.45
N ARG A 467 -10.36 6.42 -13.35
CA ARG A 467 -9.97 7.66 -14.04
C ARG A 467 -8.57 8.12 -13.64
N LEU A 468 -8.22 7.97 -12.36
CA LEU A 468 -6.92 8.37 -11.81
C LEU A 468 -5.81 7.33 -11.99
N LEU A 469 -6.05 6.21 -12.69
CA LEU A 469 -5.00 5.19 -12.91
C LEU A 469 -3.72 5.74 -13.56
N PRO A 470 -3.73 6.67 -14.54
CA PRO A 470 -2.48 7.25 -15.05
C PRO A 470 -1.66 7.98 -13.97
N TYR A 471 -2.32 8.73 -13.09
CA TYR A 471 -1.68 9.39 -11.95
C TYR A 471 -1.17 8.35 -10.94
N THR A 472 -2.04 7.46 -10.47
CA THR A 472 -1.72 6.40 -9.50
C THR A 472 -0.59 5.48 -9.99
N TYR A 473 -0.59 5.11 -11.27
CA TYR A 473 0.43 4.24 -11.85
C TYR A 473 1.79 4.94 -11.98
N SER A 474 1.77 6.25 -12.24
CA SER A 474 2.98 7.06 -12.19
C SER A 474 3.53 7.20 -10.78
N LEU A 475 2.68 7.23 -9.75
CA LEU A 475 3.12 7.16 -8.36
C LEU A 475 3.72 5.78 -8.00
N ALA A 476 3.17 4.69 -8.53
CA ALA A 476 3.79 3.36 -8.39
C ALA A 476 5.19 3.32 -9.04
N ARG A 477 5.39 4.00 -10.18
CA ARG A 477 6.72 4.19 -10.78
C ARG A 477 7.64 5.02 -9.88
N GLU A 478 7.12 6.05 -9.22
CA GLU A 478 7.88 6.81 -8.24
C GLU A 478 8.29 5.95 -7.04
N ALA A 479 7.41 5.05 -6.57
CA ALA A 479 7.77 4.06 -5.56
C ALA A 479 8.91 3.15 -6.04
N TYR A 480 8.82 2.62 -7.27
CA TYR A 480 9.86 1.77 -7.86
C TYR A 480 11.20 2.47 -8.06
N THR A 481 11.20 3.77 -8.40
CA THR A 481 12.44 4.50 -8.72
C THR A 481 13.02 5.29 -7.55
N ARG A 482 12.21 5.63 -6.55
CA ARG A 482 12.59 6.52 -5.45
C ARG A 482 12.17 6.04 -4.07
N GLY A 483 11.43 4.94 -3.95
CA GLY A 483 10.96 4.42 -2.67
C GLY A 483 9.87 5.27 -2.00
N LEU A 484 9.25 6.21 -2.73
CA LEU A 484 8.23 7.10 -2.15
C LEU A 484 6.85 6.44 -2.16
N PRO A 485 6.09 6.52 -1.06
CA PRO A 485 4.77 5.93 -0.98
C PRO A 485 3.72 6.71 -1.77
N LEU A 486 2.63 6.03 -2.13
CA LEU A 486 1.46 6.66 -2.76
C LEU A 486 0.63 7.42 -1.73
N MET A 487 0.39 6.84 -0.54
CA MET A 487 -0.19 7.55 0.60
C MET A 487 0.92 8.28 1.35
N ARG A 488 0.88 9.60 1.36
CA ARG A 488 1.93 10.46 1.94
C ARG A 488 1.39 11.22 3.15
N PRO A 489 1.88 10.95 4.36
CA PRO A 489 1.56 11.81 5.49
C PRO A 489 2.09 13.22 5.24
N LEU A 490 1.42 14.24 5.77
CA LEU A 490 1.71 15.63 5.41
C LEU A 490 3.16 16.03 5.71
N ILE A 491 3.76 15.50 6.79
CA ILE A 491 5.18 15.69 7.13
C ILE A 491 6.14 15.35 5.97
N LEU A 492 5.78 14.40 5.10
CA LEU A 492 6.62 13.98 3.98
C LEU A 492 6.75 15.09 2.92
N GLU A 493 5.73 15.93 2.77
CA GLU A 493 5.66 17.01 1.77
C GLU A 493 5.86 18.40 2.39
N PHE A 494 5.60 18.53 3.70
CA PHE A 494 5.67 19.77 4.48
C PHE A 494 6.42 19.55 5.81
N PRO A 495 7.72 19.20 5.78
CA PRO A 495 8.47 18.86 7.00
C PRO A 495 8.65 20.04 7.97
N ASP A 496 8.53 21.27 7.47
CA ASP A 496 8.67 22.51 8.27
C ASP A 496 7.33 23.02 8.83
N ASP A 497 6.21 22.35 8.53
CA ASP A 497 4.88 22.74 8.99
C ASP A 497 4.55 22.06 10.33
N PRO A 498 4.43 22.79 11.45
CA PRO A 498 4.20 22.21 12.77
C PRO A 498 2.84 21.51 12.91
N ASN A 499 1.87 21.80 12.04
CA ASN A 499 0.57 21.11 12.05
C ASN A 499 0.60 19.82 11.23
N ALA A 500 1.58 19.67 10.32
CA ALA A 500 1.74 18.48 9.49
C ALA A 500 2.42 17.31 10.25
N VAL A 501 3.11 17.61 11.36
CA VAL A 501 4.00 16.64 12.05
C VAL A 501 3.27 15.47 12.72
N ASP A 502 2.06 15.68 13.23
CA ASP A 502 1.24 14.61 13.86
C ASP A 502 -0.13 14.48 13.17
N MET A 503 -0.22 14.88 11.91
CA MET A 503 -1.47 14.78 11.16
C MET A 503 -1.73 13.33 10.74
N SER A 504 -2.69 12.67 11.41
CA SER A 504 -3.08 11.29 11.14
C SER A 504 -4.49 11.13 10.54
N SER A 505 -5.28 12.20 10.48
CA SER A 505 -6.67 12.19 9.98
C SER A 505 -6.81 12.51 8.49
N GLU A 506 -5.73 12.91 7.83
CA GLU A 506 -5.68 13.26 6.41
C GLU A 506 -4.26 13.04 5.87
N TYR A 507 -4.14 12.94 4.55
CA TYR A 507 -2.89 12.65 3.88
C TYR A 507 -2.94 13.12 2.42
N LEU A 508 -1.81 13.04 1.72
CA LEU A 508 -1.76 13.26 0.28
C LEU A 508 -1.72 11.94 -0.48
N TRP A 509 -2.55 11.81 -1.51
CA TRP A 509 -2.41 10.80 -2.56
C TRP A 509 -1.44 11.32 -3.62
N GLY A 510 -0.22 10.79 -3.59
CA GLY A 510 0.94 11.39 -4.26
C GLY A 510 1.24 12.77 -3.69
N PRO A 511 1.81 13.70 -4.48
CA PRO A 511 2.08 15.06 -4.02
C PRO A 511 0.92 16.06 -4.16
N SER A 512 -0.17 15.68 -4.86
CA SER A 512 -1.12 16.66 -5.43
C SER A 512 -2.53 16.64 -4.85
N ILE A 513 -3.01 15.51 -4.33
CA ILE A 513 -4.41 15.35 -3.92
C ILE A 513 -4.45 15.14 -2.40
N LEU A 514 -4.97 16.10 -1.65
CA LEU A 514 -5.24 15.93 -0.23
C LEU A 514 -6.54 15.15 -0.04
N VAL A 515 -6.47 14.13 0.79
CA VAL A 515 -7.53 13.19 1.10
C VAL A 515 -7.80 13.26 2.61
N ALA A 516 -9.01 13.68 2.99
CA ALA A 516 -9.43 13.76 4.39
C ALA A 516 -10.70 12.91 4.61
N PRO A 517 -10.53 11.60 4.90
CA PRO A 517 -11.64 10.68 5.13
C PRO A 517 -12.52 11.07 6.33
N VAL A 518 -13.83 10.92 6.17
CA VAL A 518 -14.80 11.17 7.25
C VAL A 518 -14.94 9.91 8.10
N THR A 519 -14.37 9.95 9.30
CA THR A 519 -14.25 8.78 10.19
C THR A 519 -15.19 8.82 11.39
N ARG A 520 -16.18 9.73 11.41
CA ARG A 520 -17.23 9.77 12.46
C ARG A 520 -18.62 9.65 11.86
N GLY A 521 -19.41 8.73 12.39
CA GLY A 521 -20.79 8.52 11.95
C GLY A 521 -21.69 9.72 12.20
N GLY A 522 -22.56 10.02 11.24
CA GLY A 522 -23.49 11.15 11.28
C GLY A 522 -22.85 12.51 11.04
N ALA A 523 -21.54 12.59 10.77
CA ALA A 523 -20.89 13.86 10.47
C ALA A 523 -21.51 14.50 9.22
N ARG A 524 -21.75 15.81 9.32
CA ARG A 524 -22.24 16.66 8.22
C ARG A 524 -21.25 17.75 7.83
N HIS A 525 -20.30 18.01 8.72
CA HIS A 525 -19.17 18.89 8.50
C HIS A 525 -17.92 18.15 8.98
N TRP A 526 -16.78 18.43 8.37
CA TRP A 526 -15.51 17.81 8.72
C TRP A 526 -14.38 18.85 8.69
N PRO A 527 -13.52 18.87 9.74
CA PRO A 527 -12.36 19.74 9.75
C PRO A 527 -11.27 19.15 8.85
N VAL A 528 -10.67 20.00 8.03
CA VAL A 528 -9.56 19.67 7.14
C VAL A 528 -8.47 20.70 7.36
N TYR A 529 -7.22 20.27 7.54
CA TYR A 529 -6.10 21.20 7.56
C TYR A 529 -5.47 21.27 6.17
N LEU A 530 -5.34 22.50 5.65
CA LEU A 530 -4.70 22.74 4.38
C LEU A 530 -3.31 23.34 4.67
N PRO A 531 -2.20 22.64 4.33
CA PRO A 531 -0.87 23.21 4.44
C PRO A 531 -0.70 24.49 3.62
N ARG A 532 0.35 25.26 3.87
CA ARG A 532 0.59 26.52 3.14
C ARG A 532 0.63 26.29 1.61
N GLY A 533 -0.07 27.14 0.88
CA GLY A 533 -0.19 27.12 -0.58
C GLY A 533 -1.63 27.38 -1.01
N ASN A 534 -1.91 27.42 -2.31
CA ASN A 534 -3.30 27.39 -2.79
C ASN A 534 -3.78 25.94 -2.87
N TRP A 535 -5.05 25.74 -2.57
CA TRP A 535 -5.76 24.49 -2.71
C TRP A 535 -7.07 24.72 -3.46
N TYR A 536 -7.58 23.69 -4.13
CA TYR A 536 -8.81 23.74 -4.89
C TYR A 536 -9.71 22.61 -4.42
N ASN A 537 -10.93 22.92 -4.01
CA ASN A 537 -11.89 21.89 -3.65
C ASN A 537 -12.21 21.05 -4.88
N PHE A 538 -11.93 19.74 -4.85
CA PHE A 538 -12.10 18.85 -6.00
C PHE A 538 -13.55 18.76 -6.51
N TRP A 539 -14.54 19.05 -5.66
CA TRP A 539 -15.95 18.92 -6.01
C TRP A 539 -16.59 20.22 -6.53
N THR A 540 -16.02 21.37 -6.17
CA THR A 540 -16.60 22.69 -6.49
C THR A 540 -15.68 23.57 -7.33
N GLY A 541 -14.39 23.23 -7.44
CA GLY A 541 -13.36 24.05 -8.06
C GLY A 541 -12.96 25.29 -7.27
N ASP A 542 -13.57 25.52 -6.09
CA ASP A 542 -13.30 26.72 -5.30
C ASP A 542 -11.85 26.74 -4.81
N ARG A 543 -11.18 27.86 -5.05
CA ARG A 543 -9.83 28.10 -4.53
C ARG A 543 -9.89 28.50 -3.06
N VAL A 544 -9.08 27.83 -2.25
CA VAL A 544 -8.89 28.06 -0.82
C VAL A 544 -7.41 28.34 -0.55
N GLU A 545 -7.12 29.40 0.20
CA GLU A 545 -5.76 29.66 0.69
C GLU A 545 -5.49 28.78 1.90
N GLY A 546 -4.40 28.00 1.86
CA GLY A 546 -3.98 27.13 2.95
C GLY A 546 -3.19 27.84 4.05
N GLY A 547 -2.53 27.07 4.90
CA GLY A 547 -1.90 27.52 6.14
C GLY A 547 -2.86 27.53 7.34
N GLY A 548 -3.97 26.79 7.27
CA GLY A 548 -5.01 26.79 8.29
C GLY A 548 -6.07 25.71 8.09
N GLY A 549 -6.94 25.57 9.09
CA GLY A 549 -8.06 24.65 9.05
C GLY A 549 -9.29 25.25 8.34
N VAL A 550 -10.01 24.39 7.62
CA VAL A 550 -11.31 24.70 7.00
C VAL A 550 -12.35 23.67 7.44
N GLU A 551 -13.59 24.10 7.59
CA GLU A 551 -14.75 23.21 7.79
C GLU A 551 -15.40 22.96 6.44
N VAL A 552 -15.67 21.69 6.11
CA VAL A 552 -16.20 21.28 4.82
C VAL A 552 -17.48 20.48 5.00
N ASP A 553 -18.50 20.76 4.18
CA ASP A 553 -19.71 19.95 4.13
C ASP A 553 -19.41 18.51 3.67
N THR A 554 -19.97 17.53 4.37
CA THR A 554 -19.74 16.10 4.12
C THR A 554 -21.04 15.34 3.89
N PRO A 555 -21.78 15.61 2.79
CA PRO A 555 -22.84 14.71 2.37
C PRO A 555 -22.27 13.31 2.12
N LEU A 556 -23.12 12.28 2.18
CA LEU A 556 -22.66 10.90 2.16
C LEU A 556 -21.91 10.54 0.87
N ASP A 557 -22.28 11.16 -0.25
CA ASP A 557 -21.70 10.95 -1.58
C ASP A 557 -20.37 11.66 -1.83
N ARG A 558 -19.88 12.47 -0.88
CA ARG A 558 -18.62 13.21 -1.01
C ARG A 558 -17.70 12.98 0.19
N MET A 559 -16.42 12.79 -0.11
CA MET A 559 -15.32 12.83 0.85
C MET A 559 -14.51 14.10 0.58
N PRO A 560 -14.09 14.89 1.59
CA PRO A 560 -13.24 16.04 1.37
C PRO A 560 -11.97 15.68 0.58
N LEU A 561 -11.82 16.31 -0.58
CA LEU A 561 -10.71 16.15 -1.50
C LEU A 561 -10.27 17.53 -1.97
N PHE A 562 -8.97 17.83 -1.89
CA PHE A 562 -8.41 19.10 -2.33
C PHE A 562 -7.23 18.89 -3.27
N ILE A 563 -7.17 19.68 -4.33
CA ILE A 563 -6.06 19.66 -5.28
C ILE A 563 -5.09 20.78 -4.97
N ARG A 564 -3.81 20.45 -4.84
CA ARG A 564 -2.76 21.43 -4.56
C ARG A 564 -2.52 22.34 -5.76
N GLY A 565 -2.30 23.62 -5.53
CA GLY A 565 -1.76 24.52 -6.55
C GLY A 565 -0.42 24.03 -7.10
N GLY A 566 -0.26 24.11 -8.41
CA GLY A 566 0.86 23.52 -9.16
C GLY A 566 0.60 22.09 -9.62
N ALA A 567 -0.48 21.44 -9.19
CA ALA A 567 -0.77 20.06 -9.59
C ALA A 567 -0.98 19.89 -11.10
N ILE A 568 -0.49 18.77 -11.61
CA ILE A 568 -0.73 18.27 -12.96
C ILE A 568 -1.25 16.83 -12.79
N ILE A 569 -2.53 16.62 -13.05
CA ILE A 569 -3.22 15.35 -12.78
C ILE A 569 -3.65 14.71 -14.10
N PRO A 570 -2.92 13.69 -14.59
CA PRO A 570 -3.36 12.91 -15.72
C PRO A 570 -4.50 11.96 -15.33
N SER A 571 -5.55 11.94 -16.14
CA SER A 571 -6.68 11.04 -16.03
C SER A 571 -7.16 10.54 -17.38
N ILE A 572 -7.96 9.49 -17.37
CA ILE A 572 -8.61 8.89 -18.54
C ILE A 572 -10.14 8.85 -18.35
N ALA A 573 -10.86 8.42 -19.38
CA ALA A 573 -12.27 8.09 -19.21
C ALA A 573 -12.47 6.88 -18.29
N VAL A 574 -13.69 6.69 -17.79
CA VAL A 574 -14.04 5.54 -16.94
C VAL A 574 -13.98 4.25 -17.75
N HIS A 575 -13.14 3.32 -17.31
CA HIS A 575 -13.00 1.97 -17.84
C HIS A 575 -13.53 0.94 -16.84
N GLN A 576 -13.88 -0.26 -17.30
CA GLN A 576 -14.42 -1.31 -16.42
C GLN A 576 -13.34 -2.25 -15.86
N HIS A 577 -12.18 -2.27 -16.50
CA HIS A 577 -10.96 -2.98 -16.08
C HIS A 577 -9.73 -2.28 -16.69
N VAL A 578 -8.53 -2.55 -16.20
CA VAL A 578 -7.32 -1.85 -16.69
C VAL A 578 -6.88 -2.26 -18.10
N ALA A 579 -7.35 -3.41 -18.59
CA ALA A 579 -7.03 -3.89 -19.94
C ALA A 579 -7.72 -3.07 -21.05
N ASP A 580 -8.74 -2.27 -20.71
CA ASP A 580 -9.32 -1.29 -21.64
C ASP A 580 -8.26 -0.23 -21.99
N THR A 581 -8.01 -0.03 -23.28
CA THR A 581 -7.06 0.99 -23.77
C THR A 581 -7.80 2.30 -24.05
N ASP A 582 -7.23 3.44 -23.63
CA ASP A 582 -7.69 4.78 -24.01
C ASP A 582 -6.52 5.57 -24.59
N ASP A 583 -6.66 5.98 -25.85
CA ASP A 583 -5.72 6.89 -26.48
C ASP A 583 -5.99 8.35 -26.08
N ARG A 584 -7.10 8.59 -25.36
CA ARG A 584 -7.44 9.89 -24.78
C ARG A 584 -6.82 10.05 -23.41
N LEU A 585 -6.22 11.20 -23.19
CA LEU A 585 -5.63 11.59 -21.91
C LEU A 585 -6.12 12.98 -21.55
N ILE A 586 -6.70 13.12 -20.37
CA ILE A 586 -7.10 14.40 -19.79
C ILE A 586 -5.99 14.84 -18.84
N LEU A 587 -5.56 16.10 -18.95
CA LEU A 587 -4.56 16.69 -18.08
C LEU A 587 -5.18 17.88 -17.36
N ASP A 588 -5.56 17.69 -16.10
CA ASP A 588 -5.99 18.80 -15.24
C ASP A 588 -4.75 19.49 -14.68
N VAL A 589 -4.56 20.77 -15.02
CA VAL A 589 -3.42 21.59 -14.60
C VAL A 589 -3.94 22.75 -13.78
N TYR A 590 -3.40 22.89 -12.56
CA TYR A 590 -3.69 23.96 -11.61
C TYR A 590 -2.47 24.88 -11.55
N PRO A 591 -2.34 25.90 -12.41
CA PRO A 591 -1.07 26.60 -12.61
C PRO A 591 -0.64 27.39 -11.37
N GLU A 592 0.56 27.09 -10.85
CA GLU A 592 1.19 27.86 -9.77
C GLU A 592 2.71 27.68 -9.81
N GLY A 593 3.44 28.79 -9.89
CA GLY A 593 4.91 28.77 -9.92
C GLY A 593 5.48 27.84 -10.99
N GLU A 594 6.57 27.15 -10.63
CA GLU A 594 7.15 26.08 -11.44
C GLU A 594 6.70 24.73 -10.85
N SER A 595 6.10 23.89 -11.68
CA SER A 595 5.67 22.55 -11.29
C SER A 595 5.91 21.52 -12.39
N ALA A 596 5.97 20.25 -12.00
CA ALA A 596 6.20 19.16 -12.93
C ALA A 596 5.52 17.87 -12.46
N PHE A 597 5.15 17.04 -13.44
CA PHE A 597 4.69 15.68 -13.23
C PHE A 597 5.24 14.79 -14.35
N VAL A 598 5.67 13.58 -14.00
CA VAL A 598 6.12 12.59 -14.98
C VAL A 598 5.02 11.55 -15.13
N LEU A 599 4.33 11.57 -16.26
CA LEU A 599 3.40 10.52 -16.64
C LEU A 599 4.20 9.29 -17.10
N TYR A 600 4.01 8.17 -16.43
CA TYR A 600 4.68 6.90 -16.74
C TYR A 600 3.72 5.88 -17.35
N GLU A 601 4.16 5.23 -18.42
CA GLU A 601 3.35 4.26 -19.16
C GLU A 601 4.20 3.11 -19.73
N ASP A 602 3.75 1.89 -19.50
CA ASP A 602 4.29 0.65 -20.05
C ASP A 602 3.12 -0.30 -20.43
N ASP A 603 3.39 -1.57 -20.67
CA ASP A 603 2.35 -2.57 -20.99
C ASP A 603 1.44 -2.95 -19.79
N GLY A 604 1.77 -2.49 -18.58
CA GLY A 604 1.03 -2.75 -17.35
C GLY A 604 1.08 -4.18 -16.83
N GLN A 605 1.75 -5.11 -17.51
CA GLN A 605 1.58 -6.55 -17.28
C GLN A 605 2.91 -7.27 -17.15
N THR A 606 3.87 -6.98 -18.03
CA THR A 606 5.12 -7.75 -18.13
C THR A 606 6.26 -7.09 -17.39
N ARG A 607 7.34 -7.84 -17.13
CA ARG A 607 8.59 -7.31 -16.55
C ARG A 607 9.46 -6.51 -17.54
N ALA A 608 8.98 -6.25 -18.76
CA ALA A 608 9.75 -5.50 -19.76
C ALA A 608 10.13 -4.07 -19.30
N TYR A 609 9.39 -3.51 -18.35
CA TYR A 609 9.71 -2.21 -17.74
C TYR A 609 11.09 -2.17 -17.05
N GLU A 610 11.62 -3.32 -16.62
CA GLU A 610 12.95 -3.46 -16.03
C GLU A 610 14.06 -3.31 -17.08
N GLN A 611 13.71 -3.41 -18.37
CA GLN A 611 14.59 -3.28 -19.53
C GLN A 611 14.28 -2.01 -20.35
N ASP A 612 13.74 -0.98 -19.68
CA ASP A 612 13.40 0.33 -20.27
C ASP A 612 12.31 0.33 -21.36
N ALA A 613 11.51 -0.74 -21.46
CA ALA A 613 10.34 -0.81 -22.33
C ALA A 613 9.14 -0.03 -21.76
N TYR A 614 9.25 1.29 -21.75
CA TYR A 614 8.20 2.21 -21.30
C TYR A 614 8.31 3.57 -22.03
N THR A 615 7.33 4.44 -21.79
CA THR A 615 7.38 5.87 -22.12
C THR A 615 7.19 6.70 -20.86
N SER A 616 8.05 7.69 -20.66
CA SER A 616 7.91 8.71 -19.61
C SER A 616 7.66 10.05 -20.28
N THR A 617 6.51 10.66 -20.01
CA THR A 617 6.18 12.01 -20.51
C THR A 617 6.39 13.01 -19.38
N ASN A 618 7.46 13.80 -19.49
CA ASN A 618 7.68 14.91 -18.57
C ASN A 618 6.74 16.06 -18.92
N ILE A 619 5.88 16.43 -17.98
CA ILE A 619 4.93 17.53 -18.11
C ILE A 619 5.37 18.62 -17.15
N THR A 620 5.68 19.80 -17.65
CA THR A 620 6.11 20.95 -16.84
C THR A 620 5.14 22.10 -17.03
N CYS A 621 4.87 22.83 -15.96
CA CYS A 621 4.07 24.05 -15.96
C CYS A 621 4.88 25.18 -15.33
N SER A 622 4.95 26.31 -16.02
CA SER A 622 5.50 27.58 -15.51
C SER A 622 4.39 28.61 -15.52
N ALA A 623 4.01 29.12 -14.35
CA ALA A 623 2.90 30.04 -14.17
C ALA A 623 3.38 31.34 -13.53
N SER A 624 3.06 32.45 -14.18
CA SER A 624 3.33 33.82 -13.76
C SER A 624 2.04 34.64 -13.84
N THR A 625 2.10 35.91 -13.43
CA THR A 625 0.90 36.76 -13.36
C THR A 625 0.25 37.04 -14.72
N ASP A 626 0.99 36.98 -15.82
CA ASP A 626 0.52 37.30 -17.17
C ASP A 626 0.58 36.12 -18.15
N ARG A 627 1.19 35.01 -17.74
CA ARG A 627 1.47 33.88 -18.64
C ARG A 627 1.53 32.55 -17.91
N VAL A 628 0.95 31.53 -18.53
CA VAL A 628 1.13 30.13 -18.18
C VAL A 628 1.73 29.40 -19.39
N ARG A 629 2.73 28.55 -19.15
CA ARG A 629 3.30 27.70 -20.19
C ARG A 629 3.39 26.26 -19.71
N VAL A 630 2.79 25.34 -20.48
CA VAL A 630 2.82 23.91 -20.26
C VAL A 630 3.64 23.24 -21.37
N ARG A 631 4.59 22.38 -21.01
CA ARG A 631 5.38 21.59 -21.97
C ARG A 631 5.26 20.11 -21.69
N LEU A 632 5.12 19.33 -22.75
CA LEU A 632 5.11 17.87 -22.69
C LEU A 632 6.27 17.35 -23.54
N HIS A 633 7.07 16.46 -22.97
CA HIS A 633 8.16 15.81 -23.68
C HIS A 633 8.23 14.33 -23.30
N ALA A 634 7.91 13.47 -24.26
CA ALA A 634 7.97 12.03 -24.11
C ALA A 634 9.38 11.49 -24.37
N THR A 635 9.87 10.61 -23.49
CA THR A 635 11.14 9.89 -23.60
C THR A 635 10.93 8.39 -23.30
N GLY A 636 11.96 7.58 -23.49
CA GLY A 636 11.91 6.12 -23.31
C GLY A 636 11.85 5.35 -24.63
N GLN A 637 11.98 4.02 -24.55
CA GLN A 637 12.04 3.15 -25.75
C GLN A 637 10.67 2.82 -26.34
N GLY A 638 9.58 3.18 -25.65
CA GLY A 638 8.24 2.72 -25.99
C GLY A 638 7.94 1.34 -25.41
N TYR A 639 6.73 0.87 -25.63
CA TYR A 639 6.25 -0.41 -25.12
C TYR A 639 5.25 -1.02 -26.12
N ILE A 640 5.01 -2.32 -26.03
CA ILE A 640 4.03 -3.02 -26.87
C ILE A 640 2.64 -2.50 -26.53
N GLY A 641 1.87 -2.08 -27.54
CA GLY A 641 0.55 -1.49 -27.34
C GLY A 641 0.58 0.03 -27.10
N LYS A 642 1.75 0.68 -27.17
CA LYS A 642 1.83 2.15 -27.16
C LYS A 642 1.02 2.73 -28.34
N PRO A 643 0.09 3.68 -28.10
CA PRO A 643 -0.68 4.26 -29.18
C PRO A 643 0.20 5.13 -30.08
N ALA A 644 -0.03 5.10 -31.39
CA ALA A 644 0.73 5.90 -32.35
C ALA A 644 0.49 7.41 -32.18
N THR A 645 -0.73 7.77 -31.75
CA THR A 645 -1.14 9.14 -31.47
C THR A 645 -1.97 9.20 -30.20
N ARG A 646 -1.96 10.34 -29.52
CA ARG A 646 -2.86 10.60 -28.38
C ARG A 646 -3.81 11.73 -28.64
N GLN A 647 -5.02 11.59 -28.13
CA GLN A 647 -5.99 12.68 -28.02
C GLN A 647 -5.85 13.30 -26.63
N LEU A 648 -5.19 14.43 -26.55
CA LEU A 648 -4.95 15.14 -25.30
C LEU A 648 -6.04 16.18 -25.07
N THR A 649 -6.59 16.23 -23.86
CA THR A 649 -7.46 17.30 -23.39
C THR A 649 -6.78 17.97 -22.20
N LEU A 650 -6.14 19.11 -22.42
CA LEU A 650 -5.60 19.93 -21.34
C LEU A 650 -6.72 20.76 -20.75
N ARG A 651 -6.97 20.65 -19.44
CA ARG A 651 -7.86 21.52 -18.67
C ARG A 651 -7.01 22.37 -17.74
N MET A 652 -6.84 23.63 -18.10
CA MET A 652 -6.07 24.59 -17.31
C MET A 652 -7.03 25.41 -16.45
N HIS A 653 -7.00 25.17 -15.14
CA HIS A 653 -7.87 25.82 -14.15
C HIS A 653 -7.39 27.26 -13.92
N LEU A 654 -8.15 28.24 -14.41
CA LEU A 654 -7.75 29.65 -14.48
C LEU A 654 -8.82 30.56 -13.87
N PRO A 655 -8.45 31.71 -13.27
CA PRO A 655 -9.42 32.60 -12.63
C PRO A 655 -10.28 33.40 -13.63
N ALA A 656 -9.85 33.51 -14.90
CA ALA A 656 -10.52 34.28 -15.93
C ALA A 656 -10.18 33.74 -17.34
N PRO A 657 -11.00 34.04 -18.37
CA PRO A 657 -10.70 33.66 -19.74
C PRO A 657 -9.36 34.26 -20.21
N PRO A 658 -8.51 33.47 -20.90
CA PRO A 658 -7.23 33.96 -21.39
C PRO A 658 -7.39 34.94 -22.57
N ARG A 659 -6.44 35.86 -22.69
CA ARG A 659 -6.33 36.79 -23.83
C ARG A 659 -5.79 36.14 -25.10
N GLY A 660 -5.09 35.01 -24.98
CA GLY A 660 -4.55 34.27 -26.12
C GLY A 660 -4.02 32.89 -25.73
N VAL A 661 -4.09 31.96 -26.69
CA VAL A 661 -3.62 30.58 -26.56
C VAL A 661 -2.79 30.25 -27.81
N ASP A 662 -1.54 29.84 -27.62
CA ASP A 662 -0.64 29.36 -28.66
C ASP A 662 -0.27 27.89 -28.38
N VAL A 663 -0.47 27.02 -29.38
CA VAL A 663 -0.20 25.58 -29.27
C VAL A 663 0.79 25.20 -30.35
N ARG A 664 1.93 24.63 -29.95
CA ARG A 664 3.02 24.22 -30.84
C ARG A 664 3.30 22.73 -30.73
N GLY A 665 3.59 22.11 -31.86
CA GLY A 665 3.94 20.68 -31.97
C GLY A 665 2.74 19.72 -32.09
N ALA A 666 1.51 20.20 -31.89
CA ALA A 666 0.30 19.40 -32.08
C ALA A 666 -0.05 19.24 -33.56
N VAL A 667 -0.66 18.11 -33.94
CA VAL A 667 -1.17 17.89 -35.31
C VAL A 667 -2.39 18.76 -35.59
N SER A 668 -3.27 18.84 -34.60
CA SER A 668 -4.44 19.71 -34.58
C SER A 668 -4.69 20.15 -33.15
N SER A 669 -5.28 21.33 -33.00
CA SER A 669 -5.67 21.85 -31.70
C SER A 669 -6.84 22.81 -31.82
N ASP A 670 -7.72 22.78 -30.83
CA ASP A 670 -8.78 23.75 -30.60
C ASP A 670 -8.82 24.11 -29.12
N SER A 671 -9.33 25.29 -28.81
CA SER A 671 -9.47 25.74 -27.43
C SER A 671 -10.83 26.37 -27.19
N LEU A 672 -11.38 26.11 -26.01
CA LEU A 672 -12.64 26.65 -25.56
C LEU A 672 -12.52 27.04 -24.08
N TRP A 673 -13.21 28.11 -23.71
CA TRP A 673 -13.36 28.50 -22.32
C TRP A 673 -14.61 27.82 -21.75
N SER A 674 -14.47 27.16 -20.60
CA SER A 674 -15.57 26.52 -19.89
C SER A 674 -15.88 27.23 -18.58
N GLN A 675 -17.18 27.32 -18.26
CA GLN A 675 -17.72 27.82 -16.99
C GLN A 675 -18.69 26.82 -16.35
N ASP A 676 -18.76 25.59 -16.88
CA ASP A 676 -19.69 24.57 -16.40
C ASP A 676 -19.16 23.97 -15.08
N GLY A 677 -19.52 24.60 -13.97
CA GLY A 677 -19.16 24.19 -12.60
C GLY A 677 -17.77 24.65 -12.15
N GLU A 678 -16.79 24.71 -13.05
CA GLU A 678 -15.43 25.20 -12.79
C GLU A 678 -14.95 26.11 -13.94
N ASN A 679 -14.07 27.08 -13.62
CA ASN A 679 -13.47 27.95 -14.62
C ASN A 679 -12.16 27.33 -15.15
N TYR A 680 -12.19 26.84 -16.39
CA TYR A 680 -10.98 26.32 -17.04
C TYR A 680 -10.93 26.63 -18.53
N LEU A 681 -9.71 26.78 -19.03
CA LEU A 681 -9.40 26.70 -20.45
C LEU A 681 -9.26 25.22 -20.81
N GLN A 682 -10.07 24.74 -21.74
CA GLN A 682 -9.88 23.43 -22.36
C GLN A 682 -9.14 23.59 -23.68
N VAL A 683 -8.07 22.83 -23.87
CA VAL A 683 -7.34 22.72 -25.14
C VAL A 683 -7.32 21.26 -25.55
N ASN A 684 -8.03 20.93 -26.64
CA ASN A 684 -7.99 19.59 -27.22
C ASN A 684 -6.86 19.56 -28.25
N MET A 685 -6.07 18.49 -28.27
CA MET A 685 -4.90 18.36 -29.14
C MET A 685 -4.71 16.92 -29.59
N THR A 686 -4.25 16.72 -30.82
CA THR A 686 -3.72 15.42 -31.24
C THR A 686 -2.19 15.43 -31.21
N SER A 687 -1.61 14.55 -30.40
CA SER A 687 -0.15 14.40 -30.24
C SER A 687 0.38 13.17 -30.96
N THR A 688 1.51 13.31 -31.66
CA THR A 688 2.30 12.20 -32.22
C THR A 688 3.50 11.85 -31.33
N HIS A 689 3.44 12.21 -30.04
CA HIS A 689 4.53 12.08 -29.06
C HIS A 689 5.74 12.99 -29.32
N GLN A 690 5.63 13.92 -30.27
CA GLN A 690 6.61 15.01 -30.43
C GLN A 690 6.49 16.01 -29.27
N PRO A 691 7.55 16.79 -28.98
CA PRO A 691 7.49 17.84 -27.97
C PRO A 691 6.31 18.79 -28.22
N LEU A 692 5.49 19.02 -27.19
CA LEU A 692 4.38 19.96 -27.21
C LEU A 692 4.65 21.14 -26.28
N GLU A 693 4.26 22.33 -26.71
CA GLU A 693 4.26 23.54 -25.89
C GLU A 693 2.92 24.26 -26.05
N ILE A 694 2.26 24.53 -24.92
CA ILE A 694 1.04 25.32 -24.83
C ILE A 694 1.39 26.58 -24.03
N GLU A 695 1.19 27.73 -24.64
CA GLU A 695 1.39 29.03 -24.00
C GLU A 695 0.08 29.79 -23.94
N VAL A 696 -0.27 30.25 -22.75
CA VAL A 696 -1.51 30.97 -22.46
C VAL A 696 -1.16 32.35 -21.90
N VAL A 697 -1.74 33.39 -22.48
CA VAL A 697 -1.63 34.78 -22.00
C VAL A 697 -2.87 35.08 -21.16
N LEU A 698 -2.68 35.40 -19.87
CA LEU A 698 -3.76 35.66 -18.92
C LEU A 698 -4.31 37.08 -19.06
#